data_AF-A0A8I2FUA0-F1
#
_entry.id   AF-A0A8I2FUA0-F1
#
_cell.length_a   1.000
_cell.length_b   1.000
_cell.length_c   1.000
_cell.angle_alpha   90.00
_cell.angle_beta   90.00
_cell.angle_gamma   90.00
#
_symmetry.space_group_name_H-M   'P 1'
#
loop_
_entity.id
_entity.type
_entity.pdbx_description
1 polymer ?
#
loop_
_entity_poly.entity_id
_entity_poly.type
_entity_poly.pdbx_seq_one_letter_code
_entity_poly.pdbx_strand_id
1 'polypeptide(L)'
;MDTSLIFIYIIGALLVLFLFRYILVAQNILGAALKKASAQLIRQSDCPSYLQEFYALKQGEIQDLGFHFSHCLLVDDLYVKKDTKRYFYVYYNPAEKTYAHLVACPEADQYIPFWVSFYTYFKNGKKLVTVNGIRHTIMDTIPDSILQDGYVETLEKQWALHLDCLSQHDDLEIKEFGETQQDFEEIVELEQKSLNDYLAELERKGRIFKTGDDRYLFKTIPALLFANQMIRGTAKANVMKRKIMENEVPVDVPVQLEVENYANAQSLLNPEKRNTAGKIVFLLATMIMFVMSFGFLFSFEIAFLLVLVVFIHEGGHLLAMFLFGYKDLRVLFVPLFGAVAMGSGRGIKPYKRVITYFAGPVPGIVLAFLLWALIQNENIPLIYTGTLTMVFILLLFINYLNLIPVLPFDGGQVLNTIIFSRFAIFQTLFLIISIIAIAAMAIFGKSPLLLFIILIIPFGYRNQFIQRKLTAQVQDQFKHRAAADLSDTDVITEAFKTLKASSYSDFSFQRKAQIVRYVENNFNTPKVSAGTVIFTLLFYGLILVFSAVYFLVPILSTGSAFFYKGPCAVVERMKVPKDAAVEASRFERVDKSLAKGAALICYRYCFYSPSRRDEPDEYDQKIFSVERAGDFLSRLWALYGEPDLMENSFVYTLKDKKTNFVFTAYCSTFSPAFGSNEREKSKLILSLYLFNKLLEETAPVDCHIEIDVDFSKFPDNVIDEEEYKEHPEIYKATFKIGSKDGIPFTQIHQPGSVK
;
A
#
# COMPACT_ATOMS: atom_id res chain seq x y z
N MET A 1 -6.09 5.16 24.08
CA MET A 1 -5.66 5.98 22.93
C MET A 1 -6.57 7.19 22.90
N ASP A 2 -6.02 8.39 22.91
CA ASP A 2 -6.76 9.65 22.90
C ASP A 2 -7.61 9.76 21.62
N THR A 3 -8.88 10.13 21.74
CA THR A 3 -9.84 10.20 20.63
C THR A 3 -9.40 11.21 19.56
N SER A 4 -8.67 12.25 19.99
CA SER A 4 -8.05 13.26 19.15
C SER A 4 -6.99 12.67 18.21
N LEU A 5 -6.18 11.74 18.72
CA LEU A 5 -5.13 11.07 17.96
C LEU A 5 -5.74 10.13 16.91
N ILE A 6 -6.81 9.40 17.27
CA ILE A 6 -7.56 8.53 16.35
C ILE A 6 -8.10 9.32 15.16
N PHE A 7 -8.64 10.51 15.41
CA PHE A 7 -9.20 11.36 14.36
C PHE A 7 -8.13 11.83 13.36
N ILE A 8 -6.94 12.21 13.86
CA ILE A 8 -5.78 12.57 13.02
C ILE A 8 -5.35 11.39 12.15
N TYR A 9 -5.29 10.18 12.71
CA TYR A 9 -4.95 8.97 11.94
C TYR A 9 -5.99 8.64 10.87
N ILE A 10 -7.29 8.81 11.16
CA ILE A 10 -8.35 8.60 10.17
C ILE A 10 -8.25 9.61 9.03
N ILE A 11 -8.03 10.90 9.33
CA ILE A 11 -7.84 11.93 8.31
C ILE A 11 -6.59 11.63 7.47
N GLY A 12 -5.48 11.26 8.11
CA GLY A 12 -4.25 10.85 7.43
C GLY A 12 -4.47 9.67 6.51
N ALA A 13 -5.16 8.63 6.97
CA ALA A 13 -5.51 7.45 6.17
C ALA A 13 -6.39 7.81 4.96
N LEU A 14 -7.41 8.66 5.14
CA LEU A 14 -8.28 9.12 4.06
C LEU A 14 -7.51 9.95 3.03
N LEU A 15 -6.59 10.81 3.46
CA LEU A 15 -5.73 11.59 2.59
C LEU A 15 -4.80 10.67 1.77
N VAL A 16 -4.20 9.67 2.41
CA VAL A 16 -3.35 8.68 1.73
C VAL A 16 -4.15 7.90 0.70
N LEU A 17 -5.37 7.44 1.01
CA LEU A 17 -6.25 6.74 0.06
C LEU A 17 -6.65 7.65 -1.12
N PHE A 18 -6.91 8.93 -0.86
CA PHE A 18 -7.20 9.92 -1.89
C PHE A 18 -6.01 10.13 -2.84
N LEU A 19 -4.81 10.32 -2.30
CA LEU A 19 -3.57 10.46 -3.08
C LEU A 19 -3.25 9.18 -3.87
N PHE A 20 -3.48 8.01 -3.27
CA PHE A 20 -3.29 6.72 -3.91
C PHE A 20 -4.17 6.56 -5.16
N ARG A 21 -5.46 6.93 -5.09
CA ARG A 21 -6.35 6.95 -6.25
C ARG A 21 -5.81 7.87 -7.36
N TYR A 22 -5.28 9.03 -6.99
CA TYR A 22 -4.72 9.98 -7.95
C TYR A 22 -3.51 9.42 -8.70
N ILE A 23 -2.60 8.76 -7.97
CA ILE A 23 -1.42 8.12 -8.54
C ILE A 23 -1.81 6.99 -9.51
N LEU A 24 -2.85 6.20 -9.19
CA LEU A 24 -3.34 5.14 -10.08
C LEU A 24 -3.88 5.69 -11.41
N VAL A 25 -4.65 6.78 -11.37
CA VAL A 25 -5.18 7.40 -12.60
C VAL A 25 -4.04 7.99 -13.44
N ALA A 26 -3.10 8.69 -12.81
CA ALA A 26 -1.93 9.23 -13.50
C ALA A 26 -1.07 8.13 -14.14
N GLN A 27 -0.90 6.99 -13.46
CA GLN A 27 -0.17 5.85 -14.01
C GLN A 27 -0.87 5.26 -15.25
N ASN A 28 -2.20 5.20 -15.25
CA ASN A 28 -2.96 4.73 -16.42
C ASN A 28 -2.76 5.68 -17.62
N ILE A 29 -2.79 7.00 -17.39
CA ILE A 29 -2.53 8.01 -18.43
C ILE A 29 -1.08 7.87 -18.96
N LEU A 30 -0.09 7.75 -18.08
CA LEU A 30 1.32 7.57 -18.48
C LEU A 30 1.59 6.25 -19.20
N GLY A 31 0.71 5.26 -19.02
CA GLY A 31 0.76 3.99 -19.74
C GLY A 31 0.07 4.04 -21.10
N ALA A 32 -0.70 5.08 -21.40
CA ALA A 32 -1.41 5.25 -22.65
C ALA A 32 -0.53 5.95 -23.71
N ALA A 33 -0.83 5.69 -24.97
CA ALA A 33 -0.20 6.32 -26.12
C ALA A 33 -1.28 6.90 -27.05
N LEU A 34 -0.93 7.94 -27.80
CA LEU A 34 -1.78 8.53 -28.84
C LEU A 34 -1.19 8.27 -30.24
N LYS A 35 -2.03 8.11 -31.26
CA LYS A 35 -1.66 8.04 -32.68
C LYS A 35 -2.45 9.07 -33.46
N LYS A 36 -1.97 9.38 -34.66
CA LYS A 36 -2.81 10.02 -35.67
C LYS A 36 -4.00 9.12 -35.95
N ALA A 37 -5.20 9.69 -35.81
CA ALA A 37 -6.45 9.06 -36.17
C ALA A 37 -6.86 9.49 -37.58
N SER A 38 -7.52 8.61 -38.32
CA SER A 38 -8.14 8.95 -39.59
C SER A 38 -9.66 8.98 -39.49
N ALA A 39 -10.29 9.84 -40.29
CA ALA A 39 -11.74 9.86 -40.51
C ALA A 39 -12.02 9.55 -41.98
N GLN A 40 -13.00 8.68 -42.24
CA GLN A 40 -13.35 8.25 -43.60
C GLN A 40 -14.86 8.18 -43.75
N LEU A 41 -15.36 8.60 -44.91
CA LEU A 41 -16.76 8.38 -45.27
C LEU A 41 -16.98 6.90 -45.61
N ILE A 42 -18.07 6.33 -45.11
CA ILE A 42 -18.48 4.95 -45.42
C ILE A 42 -19.96 4.92 -45.77
N ARG A 43 -20.40 3.84 -46.43
CA ARG A 43 -21.84 3.63 -46.65
C ARG A 43 -22.45 3.02 -45.39
N GLN A 44 -23.74 3.28 -45.19
CA GLN A 44 -24.49 2.69 -44.08
C GLN A 44 -24.44 1.16 -44.10
N SER A 45 -24.42 0.54 -45.29
CA SER A 45 -24.27 -0.91 -45.48
C SER A 45 -22.94 -1.48 -45.00
N ASP A 46 -21.90 -0.65 -44.92
CA ASP A 46 -20.57 -1.05 -44.46
C ASP A 46 -20.50 -1.08 -42.91
N CYS A 47 -21.51 -0.53 -42.22
CA CYS A 47 -21.68 -0.64 -40.78
C CYS A 47 -22.15 -2.06 -40.41
N PRO A 48 -21.57 -2.72 -39.39
CA PRO A 48 -22.03 -4.03 -38.94
C PRO A 48 -23.53 -4.06 -38.60
N SER A 49 -24.25 -5.12 -39.01
CA SER A 49 -25.71 -5.20 -38.86
C SER A 49 -26.19 -5.02 -37.41
N TYR A 50 -25.47 -5.59 -36.43
CA TYR A 50 -25.81 -5.42 -35.01
C TYR A 50 -25.69 -3.96 -34.54
N LEU A 51 -24.81 -3.14 -35.13
CA LEU A 51 -24.73 -1.71 -34.85
C LEU A 51 -25.84 -0.93 -35.53
N GLN A 52 -26.24 -1.33 -36.74
CA GLN A 52 -27.38 -0.70 -37.42
C GLN A 52 -28.66 -0.85 -36.60
N GLU A 53 -28.93 -2.06 -36.11
CA GLU A 53 -30.06 -2.36 -35.21
C GLU A 53 -29.93 -1.60 -33.88
N PHE A 54 -28.72 -1.52 -33.32
CA PHE A 54 -28.48 -0.83 -32.07
C PHE A 54 -28.67 0.68 -32.18
N TYR A 55 -28.20 1.32 -33.26
CA TYR A 55 -28.40 2.75 -33.51
C TYR A 55 -29.85 3.12 -33.80
N ALA A 56 -30.64 2.20 -34.36
CA ALA A 56 -32.08 2.41 -34.55
C ALA A 56 -32.80 2.69 -33.22
N LEU A 57 -32.29 2.19 -32.07
CA LEU A 57 -32.86 2.45 -30.75
C LEU A 57 -32.80 3.93 -30.34
N LYS A 58 -31.79 4.68 -30.80
CA LYS A 58 -31.62 6.11 -30.46
C LYS A 58 -32.09 7.07 -31.56
N GLN A 59 -32.34 6.53 -32.76
CA GLN A 59 -32.71 7.32 -33.93
C GLN A 59 -33.99 8.14 -33.71
N GLY A 60 -35.02 7.58 -33.06
CA GLY A 60 -36.28 8.27 -32.82
C GLY A 60 -36.10 9.56 -32.01
N GLU A 61 -35.39 9.49 -30.89
CA GLU A 61 -35.12 10.68 -30.04
C GLU A 61 -34.33 11.77 -30.78
N ILE A 62 -33.39 11.38 -31.65
CA ILE A 62 -32.63 12.34 -32.47
C ILE A 62 -33.55 13.00 -33.52
N GLN A 63 -34.44 12.22 -34.13
CA GLN A 63 -35.40 12.72 -35.11
C GLN A 63 -36.46 13.64 -34.49
N ASP A 64 -36.88 13.38 -33.25
CA ASP A 64 -37.81 14.24 -32.51
C ASP A 64 -37.23 15.65 -32.26
N LEU A 65 -35.90 15.79 -32.26
CA LEU A 65 -35.19 17.07 -32.19
C LEU A 65 -35.03 17.77 -33.56
N GLY A 66 -35.64 17.23 -34.63
CA GLY A 66 -35.61 17.80 -35.97
C GLY A 66 -34.38 17.44 -36.81
N PHE A 67 -33.63 16.41 -36.41
CA PHE A 67 -32.49 15.92 -37.17
C PHE A 67 -32.90 14.79 -38.14
N HIS A 68 -32.39 14.79 -39.37
CA HIS A 68 -32.52 13.68 -40.31
C HIS A 68 -31.17 13.02 -40.60
N PHE A 69 -31.18 11.74 -40.98
CA PHE A 69 -29.95 11.01 -41.28
C PHE A 69 -29.22 11.67 -42.46
N SER A 70 -27.92 11.87 -42.33
CA SER A 70 -27.06 12.50 -43.34
C SER A 70 -26.08 11.51 -43.94
N HIS A 71 -25.11 11.01 -43.16
CA HIS A 71 -24.06 10.11 -43.65
C HIS A 71 -23.43 9.27 -42.53
N CYS A 72 -22.52 8.37 -42.89
CA CYS A 72 -21.78 7.54 -41.94
C CYS A 72 -20.28 7.82 -42.00
N LEU A 73 -19.64 7.86 -40.83
CA LEU A 73 -18.19 8.02 -40.70
C LEU A 73 -17.56 6.81 -40.02
N LEU A 74 -16.35 6.48 -40.45
CA LEU A 74 -15.47 5.53 -39.81
C LEU A 74 -14.26 6.29 -39.27
N VAL A 75 -14.13 6.36 -37.96
CA VAL A 75 -13.08 7.14 -37.30
C VAL A 75 -12.18 6.22 -36.48
N ASP A 76 -10.87 6.34 -36.66
CA ASP A 76 -9.90 5.65 -35.82
C ASP A 76 -9.88 6.25 -34.41
N ASP A 77 -9.70 5.40 -33.39
CA ASP A 77 -9.45 5.89 -32.04
C ASP A 77 -8.08 6.60 -31.96
N LEU A 78 -8.06 7.74 -31.26
CA LEU A 78 -6.84 8.51 -31.02
C LEU A 78 -5.87 7.76 -30.09
N TYR A 79 -6.40 6.91 -29.21
CA TYR A 79 -5.59 6.14 -28.26
C TYR A 79 -5.07 4.84 -28.91
N VAL A 80 -3.75 4.60 -28.82
CA VAL A 80 -3.06 3.50 -29.53
C VAL A 80 -3.08 2.23 -28.71
N LYS A 81 -3.66 1.17 -29.31
CA LYS A 81 -2.85 -0.02 -29.57
C LYS A 81 -3.38 -1.04 -30.57
N LYS A 82 -4.68 -1.02 -30.86
CA LYS A 82 -5.31 -1.79 -31.94
C LYS A 82 -5.94 -0.81 -32.92
N ASP A 83 -6.05 -1.16 -34.20
CA ASP A 83 -6.81 -0.36 -35.17
C ASP A 83 -8.30 -0.49 -34.88
N THR A 84 -8.70 0.15 -33.79
CA THR A 84 -10.08 0.22 -33.34
C THR A 84 -10.74 1.36 -34.09
N LYS A 85 -11.64 0.99 -34.98
CA LYS A 85 -12.45 1.92 -35.75
C LYS A 85 -13.81 2.04 -35.09
N ARG A 86 -14.37 3.24 -35.10
CA ARG A 86 -15.69 3.53 -34.58
C ARG A 86 -16.59 4.01 -35.71
N TYR A 87 -17.79 3.44 -35.75
CA TYR A 87 -18.81 3.76 -36.73
C TYR A 87 -19.70 4.86 -36.17
N PHE A 88 -19.77 6.00 -36.84
CA PHE A 88 -20.64 7.11 -36.47
C PHE A 88 -21.80 7.21 -37.45
N TYR A 89 -23.00 7.39 -36.92
CA TYR A 89 -24.14 7.87 -37.69
C TYR A 89 -24.22 9.39 -37.49
N VAL A 90 -24.21 10.12 -38.60
CA VAL A 90 -24.30 11.58 -38.58
C VAL A 90 -25.68 11.99 -39.05
N TYR A 91 -26.32 12.83 -38.27
CA TYR A 91 -27.61 13.43 -38.57
C TYR A 91 -27.46 14.93 -38.73
N TYR A 92 -28.29 15.55 -39.55
CA TYR A 92 -28.27 16.99 -39.83
C TYR A 92 -29.60 17.63 -39.43
N ASN A 93 -29.55 18.78 -38.76
CA ASN A 93 -30.70 19.62 -38.48
C ASN A 93 -30.63 20.85 -39.39
N PRO A 94 -31.55 20.98 -40.37
CA PRO A 94 -31.53 22.07 -41.33
C PRO A 94 -31.96 23.42 -40.75
N ALA A 95 -32.75 23.44 -39.67
CA ALA A 95 -33.20 24.68 -39.04
C ALA A 95 -32.04 25.40 -38.35
N GLU A 96 -31.22 24.63 -37.62
CA GLU A 96 -30.12 25.15 -36.80
C GLU A 96 -28.75 24.90 -37.43
N LYS A 97 -28.70 24.32 -38.65
CA LYS A 97 -27.48 24.03 -39.42
C LYS A 97 -26.43 23.27 -38.60
N THR A 98 -26.90 22.32 -37.82
CA THR A 98 -26.12 21.61 -36.80
C THR A 98 -26.10 20.11 -37.10
N TYR A 99 -25.00 19.44 -36.79
CA TYR A 99 -24.85 17.99 -36.94
C TYR A 99 -24.91 17.28 -35.59
N ALA A 100 -25.56 16.12 -35.54
CA ALA A 100 -25.52 15.21 -34.39
C ALA A 100 -24.73 13.95 -34.77
N HIS A 101 -23.66 13.69 -34.04
CA HIS A 101 -22.83 12.50 -34.20
C HIS A 101 -23.24 11.46 -33.16
N LEU A 102 -23.78 10.33 -33.61
CA LEU A 102 -24.17 9.19 -32.80
C LEU A 102 -23.11 8.09 -32.88
N VAL A 103 -22.63 7.62 -31.74
CA VAL A 103 -21.70 6.48 -31.65
C VAL A 103 -22.02 5.60 -30.44
N ALA A 104 -21.75 4.30 -30.55
CA ALA A 104 -21.84 3.37 -29.44
C ALA A 104 -20.85 3.74 -28.32
N CYS A 105 -21.30 3.64 -27.07
CA CYS A 105 -20.48 3.92 -25.91
C CYS A 105 -19.30 2.92 -25.84
N PRO A 106 -18.04 3.39 -25.72
CA PRO A 106 -16.85 2.53 -25.64
C PRO A 106 -16.81 1.64 -24.40
N GLU A 107 -17.56 2.01 -23.36
CA GLU A 107 -17.73 1.21 -22.16
C GLU A 107 -18.93 0.27 -22.24
N ALA A 108 -19.65 0.18 -23.38
CA ALA A 108 -20.85 -0.67 -23.53
C ALA A 108 -21.80 -0.54 -22.32
N ASP A 109 -22.02 0.69 -21.84
CA ASP A 109 -22.83 0.95 -20.66
C ASP A 109 -24.30 0.73 -20.96
N GLN A 110 -25.03 0.06 -20.08
CA GLN A 110 -26.44 -0.24 -20.30
C GLN A 110 -27.35 0.97 -20.07
N TYR A 111 -26.93 1.97 -19.29
CA TYR A 111 -27.70 3.18 -19.02
C TYR A 111 -27.22 4.36 -19.87
N ILE A 112 -25.97 4.34 -20.34
CA ILE A 112 -25.44 5.31 -21.30
C ILE A 112 -24.88 4.54 -22.51
N PRO A 113 -25.74 3.86 -23.30
CA PRO A 113 -25.32 3.01 -24.41
C PRO A 113 -24.79 3.78 -25.61
N PHE A 114 -25.11 5.07 -25.72
CA PHE A 114 -24.75 5.93 -26.85
C PHE A 114 -24.08 7.20 -26.37
N TRP A 115 -23.12 7.69 -27.15
CA TRP A 115 -22.66 9.07 -27.07
C TRP A 115 -23.25 9.83 -28.26
N VAL A 116 -23.94 10.93 -27.94
CA VAL A 116 -24.39 11.91 -28.94
C VAL A 116 -23.60 13.19 -28.71
N SER A 117 -23.10 13.78 -29.79
CA SER A 117 -22.37 15.04 -29.75
C SER A 117 -22.87 15.96 -30.86
N PHE A 118 -23.09 17.23 -30.53
CA PHE A 118 -23.58 18.23 -31.48
C PHE A 118 -22.45 19.09 -32.02
N TYR A 119 -22.43 19.34 -33.33
CA TYR A 119 -21.38 20.04 -34.06
C TYR A 119 -21.96 21.13 -34.96
N THR A 120 -21.50 22.36 -34.77
CA THR A 120 -21.81 23.49 -35.67
C THR A 120 -20.52 24.10 -36.15
N TYR A 121 -20.35 24.21 -37.47
CA TYR A 121 -19.14 24.73 -38.09
C TYR A 121 -19.35 26.19 -38.48
N PHE A 122 -18.32 27.01 -38.33
CA PHE A 122 -18.36 28.43 -38.67
C PHE A 122 -17.45 28.74 -39.86
N LYS A 123 -17.78 29.79 -40.62
CA LYS A 123 -17.01 30.18 -41.84
C LYS A 123 -15.56 30.57 -41.55
N ASN A 124 -15.27 31.02 -40.34
CA ASN A 124 -13.91 31.36 -39.91
C ASN A 124 -13.06 30.11 -39.56
N GLY A 125 -13.58 28.90 -39.74
CA GLY A 125 -12.90 27.64 -39.46
C GLY A 125 -13.07 27.13 -38.03
N LYS A 126 -13.74 27.88 -37.15
CA LYS A 126 -14.08 27.40 -35.80
C LYS A 126 -15.22 26.40 -35.83
N LYS A 127 -15.35 25.60 -34.77
CA LYS A 127 -16.53 24.75 -34.53
C LYS A 127 -17.02 24.80 -33.08
N LEU A 128 -18.33 24.74 -32.88
CA LEU A 128 -18.96 24.52 -31.59
C LEU A 128 -19.23 23.02 -31.43
N VAL A 129 -18.75 22.43 -30.33
CA VAL A 129 -18.93 21.02 -30.01
C VAL A 129 -19.55 20.87 -28.62
N THR A 130 -20.75 20.28 -28.56
CA THR A 130 -21.41 19.93 -27.29
C THR A 130 -21.37 18.43 -27.10
N VAL A 131 -20.55 17.98 -26.14
CA VAL A 131 -20.52 16.58 -25.70
C VAL A 131 -21.33 16.43 -24.40
N ASN A 132 -21.56 15.20 -23.94
CA ASN A 132 -22.20 14.97 -22.64
C ASN A 132 -21.49 13.89 -21.84
N GLY A 133 -21.06 14.25 -20.62
CA GLY A 133 -20.45 13.34 -19.67
C GLY A 133 -19.02 12.89 -20.01
N ILE A 134 -18.34 13.49 -20.99
CA ILE A 134 -17.05 13.01 -21.52
C ILE A 134 -15.96 14.06 -21.66
N ARG A 135 -16.23 15.36 -21.40
CA ARG A 135 -15.23 16.45 -21.51
C ARG A 135 -13.95 16.19 -20.73
N HIS A 136 -14.07 15.47 -19.62
CA HIS A 136 -12.95 15.13 -18.74
C HIS A 136 -11.98 14.11 -19.34
N THR A 137 -12.36 13.45 -20.43
CA THR A 137 -11.52 12.51 -21.20
C THR A 137 -10.71 13.21 -22.30
N ILE A 138 -10.96 14.51 -22.55
CA ILE A 138 -10.29 15.33 -23.56
C ILE A 138 -9.26 16.23 -22.84
N MET A 139 -7.98 16.05 -23.13
CA MET A 139 -6.90 16.84 -22.54
C MET A 139 -6.87 18.25 -23.12
N ASP A 140 -6.77 19.28 -22.27
CA ASP A 140 -6.63 20.67 -22.72
C ASP A 140 -7.82 21.12 -23.62
N THR A 141 -7.59 22.04 -24.55
CA THR A 141 -8.57 22.51 -25.55
C THR A 141 -8.25 21.97 -26.94
N ILE A 142 -9.30 21.64 -27.72
CA ILE A 142 -9.15 21.35 -29.15
C ILE A 142 -8.98 22.70 -29.88
N PRO A 143 -7.97 22.87 -30.74
CA PRO A 143 -7.80 24.08 -31.55
C PRO A 143 -9.06 24.44 -32.32
N ASP A 144 -9.30 25.74 -32.48
CA ASP A 144 -10.42 26.30 -33.23
C ASP A 144 -11.79 25.70 -32.83
N SER A 145 -11.94 25.28 -31.58
CA SER A 145 -13.15 24.62 -31.09
C SER A 145 -13.66 25.25 -29.79
N ILE A 146 -14.95 25.57 -29.76
CA ILE A 146 -15.71 25.89 -28.55
C ILE A 146 -16.27 24.56 -28.04
N LEU A 147 -15.66 23.99 -27.00
CA LEU A 147 -16.04 22.67 -26.48
C LEU A 147 -16.74 22.81 -25.13
N GLN A 148 -17.97 22.32 -25.03
CA GLN A 148 -18.76 22.33 -23.80
C GLN A 148 -19.37 20.97 -23.45
N ASP A 149 -19.72 20.81 -22.18
CA ASP A 149 -20.32 19.59 -21.63
C ASP A 149 -21.15 19.91 -20.38
N GLY A 150 -22.46 19.62 -20.46
CA GLY A 150 -23.43 19.92 -19.41
C GLY A 150 -23.53 18.89 -18.30
N TYR A 151 -23.05 17.65 -18.51
CA TYR A 151 -23.31 16.51 -17.63
C TYR A 151 -24.81 16.36 -17.28
N VAL A 152 -25.65 16.42 -18.32
CA VAL A 152 -27.12 16.44 -18.20
C VAL A 152 -27.74 15.09 -18.48
N GLU A 153 -28.93 14.85 -17.92
CA GLU A 153 -29.53 13.52 -17.93
C GLU A 153 -30.21 13.15 -19.25
N THR A 154 -30.65 14.13 -20.06
CA THR A 154 -31.44 13.88 -21.27
C THR A 154 -30.85 14.55 -22.51
N LEU A 155 -31.20 14.02 -23.68
CA LEU A 155 -30.70 14.52 -24.96
C LEU A 155 -31.24 15.94 -25.26
N GLU A 156 -32.49 16.22 -24.89
CA GLU A 156 -33.15 17.53 -25.07
C GLU A 156 -32.42 18.61 -24.26
N LYS A 157 -32.01 18.30 -23.03
CA LYS A 157 -31.21 19.23 -22.21
C LYS A 157 -29.85 19.48 -22.82
N GLN A 158 -29.20 18.43 -23.36
CA GLN A 158 -27.92 18.58 -24.05
C GLN A 158 -28.08 19.45 -25.31
N TRP A 159 -29.19 19.27 -26.04
CA TRP A 159 -29.51 20.06 -27.22
C TRP A 159 -29.78 21.52 -26.89
N ALA A 160 -30.59 21.79 -25.86
CA ALA A 160 -30.84 23.14 -25.37
C ALA A 160 -29.54 23.87 -24.96
N LEU A 161 -28.59 23.17 -24.34
CA LEU A 161 -27.27 23.72 -24.04
C LEU A 161 -26.47 24.07 -25.29
N HIS A 162 -26.59 23.27 -26.36
CA HIS A 162 -25.96 23.59 -27.63
C HIS A 162 -26.54 24.88 -28.22
N LEU A 163 -27.87 24.99 -28.27
CA LEU A 163 -28.56 26.17 -28.79
C LEU A 163 -28.29 27.43 -27.97
N ASP A 164 -28.26 27.33 -26.64
CA ASP A 164 -27.90 28.45 -25.77
C ASP A 164 -26.48 28.95 -26.08
N CYS A 165 -25.50 28.05 -26.19
CA CYS A 165 -24.13 28.42 -26.52
C CYS A 165 -24.01 28.99 -27.95
N LEU A 166 -24.76 28.44 -28.91
CA LEU A 166 -24.82 28.96 -30.27
C LEU A 166 -25.38 30.39 -30.30
N SER A 167 -26.43 30.66 -29.53
CA SER A 167 -27.05 32.01 -29.42
C SER A 167 -26.10 33.05 -28.79
N GLN A 168 -25.17 32.61 -27.95
CA GLN A 168 -24.15 33.48 -27.34
C GLN A 168 -23.00 33.84 -28.29
N HIS A 169 -22.96 33.22 -29.47
CA HIS A 169 -21.93 33.41 -30.50
C HIS A 169 -22.58 33.80 -31.84
N ASP A 170 -23.56 34.71 -31.79
CA ASP A 170 -24.24 35.28 -32.97
C ASP A 170 -23.30 36.11 -33.87
N ASP A 171 -22.13 36.47 -33.35
CA ASP A 171 -21.02 37.08 -34.08
C ASP A 171 -20.34 36.12 -35.07
N LEU A 172 -20.52 34.80 -34.91
CA LEU A 172 -19.91 33.79 -35.75
C LEU A 172 -20.87 33.31 -36.84
N GLU A 173 -20.52 33.58 -38.10
CA GLU A 173 -21.34 33.13 -39.23
C GLU A 173 -21.22 31.60 -39.43
N ILE A 174 -22.35 30.90 -39.37
CA ILE A 174 -22.42 29.45 -39.56
C ILE A 174 -22.05 29.08 -41.01
N LYS A 175 -21.21 28.07 -41.16
CA LYS A 175 -20.89 27.45 -42.44
C LYS A 175 -21.94 26.41 -42.76
N GLU A 176 -22.69 26.66 -43.81
CA GLU A 176 -23.63 25.70 -44.38
C GLU A 176 -22.89 24.74 -45.31
N PHE A 177 -23.18 23.46 -45.15
CA PHE A 177 -22.83 22.45 -46.14
C PHE A 177 -24.11 21.97 -46.80
N GLY A 178 -24.04 21.65 -48.09
CA GLY A 178 -25.12 20.94 -48.75
C GLY A 178 -25.24 19.49 -48.25
N GLU A 179 -26.11 18.72 -48.91
CA GLU A 179 -26.27 17.28 -48.69
C GLU A 179 -25.69 16.48 -49.88
N THR A 180 -24.59 16.96 -50.47
CA THR A 180 -23.90 16.26 -51.56
C THR A 180 -22.70 15.46 -51.05
N GLN A 181 -22.23 14.52 -51.86
CA GLN A 181 -21.02 13.74 -51.57
C GLN A 181 -19.80 14.63 -51.30
N GLN A 182 -19.66 15.73 -52.04
CA GLN A 182 -18.55 16.66 -51.91
C GLN A 182 -18.61 17.45 -50.58
N ASP A 183 -19.82 17.77 -50.12
CA ASP A 183 -20.04 18.41 -48.81
C ASP A 183 -19.60 17.48 -47.66
N PHE A 184 -19.95 16.20 -47.75
CA PHE A 184 -19.54 15.21 -46.75
C PHE A 184 -18.03 14.98 -46.74
N GLU A 185 -17.39 14.98 -47.90
CA GLU A 185 -15.93 14.91 -48.02
C GLU A 185 -15.26 16.12 -47.37
N GLU A 186 -15.80 17.33 -47.55
CA GLU A 186 -15.29 18.54 -46.88
C GLU A 186 -15.43 18.47 -45.35
N ILE A 187 -16.56 17.95 -44.83
CA ILE A 187 -16.74 17.74 -43.39
C ILE A 187 -15.68 16.74 -42.86
N VAL A 188 -15.42 15.66 -43.59
CA VAL A 188 -14.38 14.69 -43.23
C VAL A 188 -12.98 15.32 -43.22
N GLU A 189 -12.67 16.17 -44.20
CA GLU A 189 -11.41 16.92 -44.23
C GLU A 189 -11.25 17.85 -43.02
N LEU A 190 -12.31 18.55 -42.63
CA LEU A 190 -12.31 19.42 -41.43
C LEU A 190 -12.09 18.61 -40.15
N GLU A 191 -12.74 17.45 -40.02
CA GLU A 191 -12.54 16.57 -38.87
C GLU A 191 -11.13 15.97 -38.85
N GLN A 192 -10.62 15.54 -40.01
CA GLN A 192 -9.26 15.04 -40.16
C GLN A 192 -8.22 16.11 -39.79
N LYS A 193 -8.45 17.35 -40.22
CA LYS A 193 -7.61 18.51 -39.86
C LYS A 193 -7.67 18.75 -38.35
N SER A 194 -8.86 18.78 -37.75
CA SER A 194 -9.04 19.00 -36.31
C SER A 194 -8.31 17.96 -35.45
N LEU A 195 -8.35 16.68 -35.85
CA LEU A 195 -7.61 15.59 -35.17
C LEU A 195 -6.09 15.79 -35.24
N ASN A 196 -5.58 16.21 -36.41
CA ASN A 196 -4.15 16.47 -36.62
C ASN A 196 -3.68 17.69 -35.82
N ASP A 197 -4.44 18.78 -35.86
CA ASP A 197 -4.15 20.03 -35.16
C ASP A 197 -4.17 19.83 -33.65
N TYR A 198 -5.09 19.00 -33.13
CA TYR A 198 -5.14 18.67 -31.71
C TYR A 198 -3.86 17.98 -31.22
N LEU A 199 -3.35 16.97 -31.93
CA LEU A 199 -2.08 16.33 -31.55
C LEU A 199 -0.89 17.29 -31.66
N ALA A 200 -0.84 18.09 -32.72
CA ALA A 200 0.20 19.10 -32.90
C ALA A 200 0.18 20.14 -31.77
N GLU A 201 -1.00 20.59 -31.34
CA GLU A 201 -1.17 21.54 -30.25
C GLU A 201 -0.76 20.95 -28.89
N LEU A 202 -1.11 19.69 -28.61
CA LEU A 202 -0.67 18.99 -27.41
C LEU A 202 0.85 18.85 -27.37
N GLU A 203 1.49 18.54 -28.50
CA GLU A 203 2.94 18.46 -28.62
C GLU A 203 3.59 19.84 -28.43
N ARG A 204 3.06 20.88 -29.08
CA ARG A 204 3.52 22.27 -28.98
C ARG A 204 3.44 22.82 -27.57
N LYS A 205 2.34 22.55 -26.85
CA LYS A 205 2.16 22.88 -25.42
C LYS A 205 2.99 22.00 -24.48
N GLY A 206 3.73 21.02 -25.01
CA GLY A 206 4.56 20.12 -24.24
C GLY A 206 3.78 19.15 -23.35
N ARG A 207 2.52 18.84 -23.70
CA ARG A 207 1.68 17.86 -22.99
C ARG A 207 2.07 16.42 -23.31
N ILE A 208 2.43 16.20 -24.57
CA ILE A 208 2.88 14.92 -25.11
C ILE A 208 4.24 15.08 -25.79
N PHE A 209 4.87 13.97 -26.17
CA PHE A 209 6.07 13.95 -26.99
C PHE A 209 6.03 12.80 -27.97
N LYS A 210 6.54 13.03 -29.18
CA LYS A 210 6.61 12.01 -30.23
C LYS A 210 7.66 10.93 -29.92
N THR A 211 7.35 9.70 -30.31
CA THR A 211 8.24 8.53 -30.28
C THR A 211 8.47 8.02 -31.70
N GLY A 212 9.48 7.17 -31.91
CA GLY A 212 9.92 6.73 -33.25
C GLY A 212 8.88 5.99 -34.11
N ASP A 213 7.76 5.53 -33.51
CA ASP A 213 6.73 4.71 -34.18
C ASP A 213 5.49 5.54 -34.60
N ASP A 214 5.60 6.85 -34.85
CA ASP A 214 4.45 7.78 -35.07
C ASP A 214 3.41 7.77 -33.94
N ARG A 215 3.88 7.44 -32.73
CA ARG A 215 3.09 7.47 -31.49
C ARG A 215 3.54 8.60 -30.59
N TYR A 216 2.61 9.10 -29.79
CA TYR A 216 2.86 10.13 -28.80
C TYR A 216 2.62 9.59 -27.39
N LEU A 217 3.48 9.96 -26.46
CA LEU A 217 3.34 9.61 -25.04
C LEU A 217 3.12 10.85 -24.20
N PHE A 218 2.40 10.71 -23.09
CA PHE A 218 2.16 11.78 -22.14
C PHE A 218 3.43 12.11 -21.32
N LYS A 219 3.69 13.41 -21.08
CA LYS A 219 4.70 13.84 -20.11
C LYS A 219 4.16 13.75 -18.67
N THR A 220 5.05 13.53 -17.70
CA THR A 220 4.70 13.26 -16.29
C THR A 220 3.83 14.33 -15.64
N ILE A 221 4.25 15.60 -15.68
CA ILE A 221 3.52 16.70 -15.02
C ILE A 221 2.15 16.93 -15.68
N PRO A 222 2.04 17.06 -17.03
CA PRO A 222 0.74 17.12 -17.71
C PRO A 222 -0.19 15.94 -17.41
N ALA A 223 0.34 14.71 -17.33
CA ALA A 223 -0.46 13.53 -16.99
C ALA A 223 -1.05 13.62 -15.58
N LEU A 224 -0.31 14.15 -14.61
CA LEU A 224 -0.81 14.38 -13.24
C LEU A 224 -1.95 15.41 -13.24
N LEU A 225 -1.78 16.55 -13.93
CA LEU A 225 -2.83 17.56 -14.04
C LEU A 225 -4.08 17.00 -14.72
N PHE A 226 -3.90 16.19 -15.77
CA PHE A 226 -5.00 15.53 -16.46
C PHE A 226 -5.69 14.46 -15.60
N ALA A 227 -4.96 13.77 -14.73
CA ALA A 227 -5.56 12.86 -13.75
C ALA A 227 -6.55 13.60 -12.82
N ASN A 228 -6.25 14.83 -12.40
CA ASN A 228 -7.20 15.66 -11.64
C ASN A 228 -8.51 15.90 -12.42
N GLN A 229 -8.37 16.30 -13.68
CA GLN A 229 -9.49 16.58 -14.57
C GLN A 229 -10.35 15.34 -14.74
N MET A 230 -9.73 14.19 -15.01
CA MET A 230 -10.41 12.91 -15.09
C MET A 230 -11.15 12.57 -13.80
N ILE A 231 -10.50 12.62 -12.64
CA ILE A 231 -11.13 12.24 -11.35
C ILE A 231 -12.36 13.11 -11.05
N ARG A 232 -12.24 14.43 -11.22
CA ARG A 232 -13.35 15.37 -10.99
C ARG A 232 -14.48 15.18 -11.99
N GLY A 233 -14.17 14.98 -13.26
CA GLY A 233 -15.16 14.78 -14.30
C GLY A 233 -15.87 13.43 -14.21
N THR A 234 -15.16 12.35 -13.87
CA THR A 234 -15.77 11.04 -13.60
C THR A 234 -16.72 11.13 -12.40
N ALA A 235 -16.41 11.92 -11.38
CA ALA A 235 -17.35 12.14 -10.28
C ALA A 235 -18.64 12.83 -10.76
N LYS A 236 -18.55 13.83 -11.63
CA LYS A 236 -19.72 14.47 -12.25
C LYS A 236 -20.51 13.50 -13.14
N ALA A 237 -19.82 12.75 -14.00
CA ALA A 237 -20.44 11.74 -14.87
C ALA A 237 -21.17 10.66 -14.06
N ASN A 238 -20.61 10.24 -12.92
CA ASN A 238 -21.27 9.28 -12.03
C ASN A 238 -22.55 9.84 -11.39
N VAL A 239 -22.58 11.14 -11.05
CA VAL A 239 -23.80 11.80 -10.55
C VAL A 239 -24.86 11.84 -11.64
N MET A 240 -24.50 12.25 -12.86
CA MET A 240 -25.39 12.24 -14.02
C MET A 240 -25.94 10.83 -14.28
N LYS A 241 -25.05 9.82 -14.36
CA LYS A 241 -25.42 8.42 -14.57
C LYS A 241 -26.38 7.91 -13.50
N ARG A 242 -26.15 8.25 -12.23
CA ARG A 242 -27.05 7.82 -11.14
C ARG A 242 -28.48 8.35 -11.35
N LYS A 243 -28.63 9.60 -11.77
CA LYS A 243 -29.95 10.16 -12.06
C LYS A 243 -30.62 9.51 -13.27
N ILE A 244 -29.83 9.15 -14.28
CA ILE A 244 -30.33 8.37 -15.44
C ILE A 244 -30.82 7.00 -14.95
N MET A 245 -30.03 6.30 -14.13
CA MET A 245 -30.41 4.99 -13.56
C MET A 245 -31.67 5.02 -12.70
N GLU A 246 -32.02 6.17 -12.11
CA GLU A 246 -33.23 6.35 -11.31
C GLU A 246 -34.50 6.47 -12.18
N ASN A 247 -34.37 6.85 -13.46
CA ASN A 247 -35.49 7.16 -14.35
C ASN A 247 -35.57 6.28 -15.60
N GLU A 248 -34.46 5.65 -16.00
CA GLU A 248 -34.37 4.86 -17.23
C GLU A 248 -34.12 3.37 -16.95
N VAL A 249 -34.57 2.54 -17.89
CA VAL A 249 -34.38 1.09 -17.88
C VAL A 249 -33.07 0.76 -18.62
N PRO A 250 -32.25 -0.20 -18.14
CA PRO A 250 -31.05 -0.61 -18.84
C PRO A 250 -31.36 -1.12 -20.25
N VAL A 251 -30.62 -0.61 -21.23
CA VAL A 251 -30.69 -1.03 -22.63
C VAL A 251 -29.90 -2.32 -22.83
N ASP A 252 -30.45 -3.20 -23.66
CA ASP A 252 -29.81 -4.45 -23.99
C ASP A 252 -28.66 -4.27 -24.99
N VAL A 253 -27.42 -4.21 -24.47
CA VAL A 253 -26.23 -4.00 -25.31
C VAL A 253 -25.89 -5.29 -26.09
N PRO A 254 -25.60 -5.21 -27.41
CA PRO A 254 -25.17 -6.35 -28.21
C PRO A 254 -23.88 -6.98 -27.67
N VAL A 255 -23.83 -8.32 -27.64
CA VAL A 255 -22.66 -9.06 -27.14
C VAL A 255 -21.42 -8.79 -28.01
N GLN A 256 -21.61 -8.60 -29.31
CA GLN A 256 -20.55 -8.26 -30.26
C GLN A 256 -19.86 -6.95 -29.86
N LEU A 257 -20.65 -5.94 -29.49
CA LEU A 257 -20.13 -4.66 -29.00
C LEU A 257 -19.39 -4.82 -27.67
N GLU A 258 -19.91 -5.62 -26.73
CA GLU A 258 -19.20 -5.92 -25.47
C GLU A 258 -17.85 -6.63 -25.72
N VAL A 259 -17.80 -7.57 -26.66
CA VAL A 259 -16.58 -8.31 -27.04
C VAL A 259 -15.55 -7.38 -27.70
N GLU A 260 -15.99 -6.51 -28.61
CA GLU A 260 -15.13 -5.52 -29.26
C GLU A 260 -14.58 -4.52 -28.25
N ASN A 261 -15.44 -3.93 -27.42
CA ASN A 261 -15.04 -3.01 -26.37
C ASN A 261 -14.11 -3.68 -25.35
N TYR A 262 -14.30 -4.96 -25.07
CA TYR A 262 -13.42 -5.72 -24.19
C TYR A 262 -12.03 -5.89 -24.80
N ALA A 263 -11.96 -6.27 -26.07
CA ALA A 263 -10.69 -6.37 -26.79
C ALA A 263 -9.97 -5.01 -26.84
N ASN A 264 -10.73 -3.92 -27.01
CA ASN A 264 -10.22 -2.56 -27.01
C ASN A 264 -9.67 -2.19 -25.62
N ALA A 265 -10.43 -2.41 -24.55
CA ALA A 265 -10.02 -2.17 -23.18
C ALA A 265 -8.79 -3.00 -22.76
N GLN A 266 -8.72 -4.27 -23.17
CA GLN A 266 -7.55 -5.12 -22.96
C GLN A 266 -6.30 -4.60 -23.67
N SER A 267 -6.45 -4.07 -24.88
CA SER A 267 -5.32 -3.51 -25.63
C SER A 267 -4.70 -2.29 -24.93
N LEU A 268 -5.51 -1.49 -24.24
CA LEU A 268 -5.06 -0.37 -23.41
C LEU A 268 -4.31 -0.84 -22.14
N LEU A 269 -4.65 -2.03 -21.63
CA LEU A 269 -4.05 -2.62 -20.43
C LEU A 269 -2.76 -3.42 -20.69
N ASN A 270 -2.41 -3.69 -21.96
CA ASN A 270 -1.20 -4.43 -22.38
C ASN A 270 -0.12 -3.49 -22.97
N PRO A 271 0.64 -2.77 -22.12
CA PRO A 271 1.60 -1.79 -22.56
C PRO A 271 2.94 -2.45 -22.93
N GLU A 272 3.05 -2.96 -24.16
CA GLU A 272 4.34 -3.48 -24.68
C GLU A 272 5.51 -2.47 -24.60
N LYS A 273 5.29 -1.19 -24.26
CA LYS A 273 6.36 -0.24 -23.94
C LYS A 273 5.94 0.76 -22.85
N ARG A 274 5.45 0.29 -21.69
CA ARG A 274 5.27 1.19 -20.53
C ARG A 274 6.63 1.78 -20.14
N ASN A 275 6.73 3.10 -20.00
CA ASN A 275 7.95 3.77 -19.58
C ASN A 275 8.45 3.18 -18.24
N THR A 276 9.64 2.58 -18.24
CA THR A 276 10.28 1.99 -17.04
C THR A 276 10.38 3.03 -15.92
N ALA A 277 10.63 4.30 -16.26
CA ALA A 277 10.65 5.38 -15.27
C ALA A 277 9.29 5.56 -14.59
N GLY A 278 8.17 5.43 -15.32
CA GLY A 278 6.83 5.50 -14.74
C GLY A 278 6.53 4.36 -13.76
N LYS A 279 7.04 3.14 -14.03
CA LYS A 279 6.93 2.01 -13.10
C LYS A 279 7.72 2.26 -11.81
N ILE A 280 8.94 2.80 -11.93
CA ILE A 280 9.79 3.12 -10.79
C ILE A 280 9.17 4.23 -9.95
N VAL A 281 8.74 5.33 -10.57
CA VAL A 281 8.08 6.44 -9.88
C VAL A 281 6.84 5.96 -9.13
N PHE A 282 6.03 5.10 -9.75
CA PHE A 282 4.86 4.51 -9.09
C PHE A 282 5.22 3.64 -7.89
N LEU A 283 6.22 2.76 -8.03
CA LEU A 283 6.72 1.93 -6.93
C LEU A 283 7.20 2.82 -5.77
N LEU A 284 8.05 3.81 -6.05
CA LEU A 284 8.57 4.73 -5.04
C LEU A 284 7.46 5.53 -4.36
N ALA A 285 6.50 6.07 -5.12
CA ALA A 285 5.38 6.83 -4.56
C ALA A 285 4.53 5.97 -3.61
N THR A 286 4.25 4.73 -3.98
CA THR A 286 3.47 3.81 -3.14
C THR A 286 4.24 3.34 -1.91
N MET A 287 5.56 3.14 -2.03
CA MET A 287 6.46 2.85 -0.92
C MET A 287 6.56 4.02 0.07
N ILE A 288 6.67 5.26 -0.41
CA ILE A 288 6.66 6.46 0.45
C ILE A 288 5.35 6.55 1.23
N MET A 289 4.20 6.37 0.57
CA MET A 289 2.91 6.36 1.27
C MET A 289 2.82 5.26 2.32
N PHE A 290 3.39 4.08 2.04
CA PHE A 290 3.47 2.98 3.01
C PHE A 290 4.34 3.36 4.23
N VAL A 291 5.54 3.90 3.98
CA VAL A 291 6.45 4.35 5.06
C VAL A 291 5.79 5.44 5.91
N MET A 292 5.15 6.43 5.29
CA MET A 292 4.43 7.47 6.03
C MET A 292 3.31 6.88 6.88
N SER A 293 2.52 5.96 6.31
CA SER A 293 1.38 5.35 7.01
C SER A 293 1.83 4.53 8.23
N PHE A 294 2.82 3.65 8.07
CA PHE A 294 3.32 2.82 9.17
C PHE A 294 4.23 3.61 10.12
N GLY A 295 4.93 4.62 9.61
CA GLY A 295 5.80 5.51 10.39
C GLY A 295 5.03 6.29 11.43
N PHE A 296 3.89 6.88 11.04
CA PHE A 296 3.01 7.58 11.99
C PHE A 296 2.28 6.64 12.96
N LEU A 297 1.97 5.40 12.56
CA LEU A 297 1.28 4.42 13.42
C LEU A 297 2.19 3.75 14.45
N PHE A 298 3.45 3.52 14.09
CA PHE A 298 4.43 2.81 14.91
C PHE A 298 5.68 3.68 15.11
N SER A 299 6.65 3.56 14.21
CA SER A 299 7.83 4.42 14.12
C SER A 299 8.40 4.33 12.70
N PHE A 300 9.12 5.37 12.26
CA PHE A 300 9.74 5.35 10.94
C PHE A 300 10.80 4.25 10.80
N GLU A 301 11.55 3.93 11.85
CA GLU A 301 12.48 2.79 11.87
C GLU A 301 11.76 1.49 11.53
N ILE A 302 10.67 1.17 12.25
CA ILE A 302 9.88 -0.04 12.00
C ILE A 302 9.29 -0.01 10.59
N ALA A 303 8.84 1.14 10.10
CA ALA A 303 8.30 1.28 8.76
C ALA A 303 9.33 0.95 7.66
N PHE A 304 10.59 1.41 7.80
CA PHE A 304 11.68 1.07 6.88
C PHE A 304 12.05 -0.42 6.96
N LEU A 305 12.11 -0.99 8.16
CA LEU A 305 12.35 -2.43 8.33
C LEU A 305 11.23 -3.28 7.72
N LEU A 306 9.98 -2.84 7.87
CA LEU A 306 8.82 -3.49 7.22
C LEU A 306 8.92 -3.43 5.70
N VAL A 307 9.33 -2.29 5.12
CA VAL A 307 9.56 -2.19 3.67
C VAL A 307 10.60 -3.23 3.23
N LEU A 308 11.72 -3.36 3.95
CA LEU A 308 12.75 -4.35 3.62
C LEU A 308 12.21 -5.78 3.64
N VAL A 309 11.52 -6.17 4.71
CA VAL A 309 10.97 -7.52 4.88
C VAL A 309 9.91 -7.83 3.84
N VAL A 310 8.97 -6.90 3.61
CA VAL A 310 7.91 -7.04 2.61
C VAL A 310 8.49 -7.05 1.19
N PHE A 311 9.53 -6.27 0.92
CA PHE A 311 10.20 -6.26 -0.39
C PHE A 311 10.84 -7.61 -0.70
N ILE A 312 11.50 -8.25 0.28
CA ILE A 312 12.07 -9.59 0.11
C ILE A 312 10.96 -10.62 -0.16
N HIS A 313 9.85 -10.53 0.59
CA HIS A 313 8.69 -11.39 0.42
C HIS A 313 8.05 -11.23 -0.98
N GLU A 314 7.63 -10.02 -1.35
CA GLU A 314 7.01 -9.77 -2.66
C GLU A 314 7.98 -9.98 -3.82
N GLY A 315 9.27 -9.71 -3.61
CA GLY A 315 10.33 -9.99 -4.59
C GLY A 315 10.41 -11.47 -4.92
N GLY A 316 10.19 -12.34 -3.93
CA GLY A 316 10.07 -13.77 -4.12
C GLY A 316 8.88 -14.18 -4.99
N HIS A 317 7.69 -13.63 -4.73
CA HIS A 317 6.52 -13.83 -5.60
C HIS A 317 6.80 -13.35 -7.03
N LEU A 318 7.34 -12.14 -7.20
CA LEU A 318 7.67 -11.59 -8.51
C LEU A 318 8.65 -12.47 -9.28
N LEU A 319 9.70 -12.95 -8.63
CA LEU A 319 10.71 -13.79 -9.26
C LEU A 319 10.08 -15.09 -9.76
N ALA A 320 9.24 -15.74 -8.96
CA ALA A 320 8.51 -16.93 -9.40
C ALA A 320 7.55 -16.63 -10.56
N MET A 321 6.82 -15.51 -10.50
CA MET A 321 5.95 -15.08 -11.60
C MET A 321 6.74 -14.87 -12.89
N PHE A 322 7.89 -14.20 -12.82
CA PHE A 322 8.81 -14.02 -13.94
C PHE A 322 9.26 -15.36 -14.54
N LEU A 323 9.76 -16.26 -13.72
CA LEU A 323 10.23 -17.59 -14.15
C LEU A 323 9.11 -18.44 -14.76
N PHE A 324 7.85 -18.22 -14.35
CA PHE A 324 6.69 -18.94 -14.86
C PHE A 324 6.01 -18.29 -16.06
N GLY A 325 6.53 -17.18 -16.57
CA GLY A 325 6.06 -16.53 -17.80
C GLY A 325 4.86 -15.61 -17.60
N TYR A 326 4.64 -15.11 -16.38
CA TYR A 326 3.69 -14.02 -16.16
C TYR A 326 4.19 -12.74 -16.84
N LYS A 327 3.26 -11.94 -17.34
CA LYS A 327 3.50 -10.63 -17.96
C LYS A 327 3.08 -9.51 -17.00
N ASP A 328 3.48 -8.28 -17.32
CA ASP A 328 3.09 -7.06 -16.59
C ASP A 328 3.39 -7.08 -15.09
N LEU A 329 4.53 -7.66 -14.72
CA LEU A 329 4.99 -7.78 -13.34
C LEU A 329 5.16 -6.41 -12.68
N ARG A 330 4.59 -6.27 -11.49
CA ARG A 330 4.69 -5.05 -10.67
C ARG A 330 4.43 -5.36 -9.19
N VAL A 331 5.06 -4.61 -8.30
CA VAL A 331 4.74 -4.56 -6.87
C VAL A 331 4.03 -3.26 -6.58
N LEU A 332 3.03 -3.34 -5.70
CA LEU A 332 2.27 -2.21 -5.20
C LEU A 332 2.30 -2.26 -3.68
N PHE A 333 2.91 -1.27 -3.04
CA PHE A 333 2.78 -1.09 -1.60
C PHE A 333 1.41 -0.45 -1.31
N VAL A 334 0.54 -1.19 -0.63
CA VAL A 334 -0.79 -0.74 -0.24
C VAL A 334 -0.68 -0.12 1.15
N PRO A 335 -0.90 1.20 1.29
CA PRO A 335 -0.78 1.87 2.57
C PRO A 335 -1.69 1.23 3.62
N LEU A 336 -1.21 1.13 4.87
CA LEU A 336 -1.92 0.54 6.01
C LEU A 336 -2.23 -0.97 5.89
N PHE A 337 -1.72 -1.65 4.86
CA PHE A 337 -2.02 -3.06 4.64
C PHE A 337 -0.76 -3.90 4.45
N GLY A 338 0.02 -3.64 3.40
CA GLY A 338 1.12 -4.52 3.00
C GLY A 338 1.62 -4.16 1.61
N ALA A 339 2.07 -5.15 0.85
CA ALA A 339 2.29 -5.00 -0.58
C ALA A 339 1.63 -6.15 -1.33
N VAL A 340 1.51 -5.99 -2.66
CA VAL A 340 0.94 -7.00 -3.53
C VAL A 340 1.77 -7.08 -4.81
N ALA A 341 2.34 -8.25 -5.07
CA ALA A 341 2.87 -8.63 -6.37
C ALA A 341 1.73 -8.96 -7.34
N MET A 342 1.72 -8.31 -8.49
CA MET A 342 0.75 -8.53 -9.55
C MET A 342 1.45 -8.97 -10.84
N GLY A 343 0.83 -9.90 -11.54
CA GLY A 343 1.21 -10.30 -12.90
C GLY A 343 0.02 -10.90 -13.63
N SER A 344 0.00 -10.78 -14.96
CA SER A 344 -0.99 -11.39 -15.84
C SER A 344 -0.43 -12.72 -16.37
N GLY A 345 -1.08 -13.83 -16.04
CA GLY A 345 -0.63 -15.16 -16.43
C GLY A 345 -1.76 -15.94 -17.10
N ARG A 346 -1.55 -16.36 -18.35
CA ARG A 346 -2.53 -17.15 -19.11
C ARG A 346 -2.20 -18.64 -19.02
N GLY A 347 -3.18 -19.46 -18.63
CA GLY A 347 -3.01 -20.91 -18.56
C GLY A 347 -1.95 -21.39 -17.55
N ILE A 348 -1.62 -20.58 -16.54
CA ILE A 348 -0.61 -20.95 -15.54
C ILE A 348 -1.08 -22.19 -14.77
N LYS A 349 -0.31 -23.27 -14.87
CA LYS A 349 -0.58 -24.54 -14.21
C LYS A 349 -0.68 -24.36 -12.68
N PRO A 350 -1.60 -25.05 -11.99
CA PRO A 350 -1.80 -24.86 -10.56
C PRO A 350 -0.56 -25.04 -9.68
N TYR A 351 0.32 -26.01 -10.00
CA TYR A 351 1.55 -26.21 -9.22
C TYR A 351 2.51 -25.02 -9.31
N LYS A 352 2.52 -24.29 -10.44
CA LYS A 352 3.31 -23.07 -10.58
C LYS A 352 2.78 -21.99 -9.65
N ARG A 353 1.45 -21.86 -9.51
CA ARG A 353 0.83 -20.94 -8.54
C ARG A 353 1.21 -21.28 -7.11
N VAL A 354 1.20 -22.58 -6.76
CA VAL A 354 1.64 -23.05 -5.43
C VAL A 354 3.10 -22.68 -5.16
N ILE A 355 4.00 -22.90 -6.12
CA ILE A 355 5.40 -22.49 -5.98
C ILE A 355 5.50 -20.98 -5.83
N THR A 356 4.72 -20.20 -6.59
CA THR A 356 4.68 -18.74 -6.43
C THR A 356 4.25 -18.33 -5.03
N TYR A 357 3.22 -18.96 -4.44
CA TYR A 357 2.80 -18.67 -3.05
C TYR A 357 3.88 -19.03 -2.02
N PHE A 358 4.69 -20.07 -2.26
CA PHE A 358 5.83 -20.37 -1.38
C PHE A 358 7.04 -19.45 -1.60
N ALA A 359 7.20 -18.94 -2.82
CA ALA A 359 8.34 -18.12 -3.19
C ALA A 359 8.38 -16.79 -2.43
N GLY A 360 7.26 -16.31 -1.88
CA GLY A 360 7.25 -15.16 -0.98
C GLY A 360 7.80 -15.47 0.41
N PRO A 361 7.20 -16.38 1.19
CA PRO A 361 7.60 -16.65 2.56
C PRO A 361 8.96 -17.33 2.72
N VAL A 362 9.31 -18.25 1.81
CA VAL A 362 10.50 -19.11 1.98
C VAL A 362 11.82 -18.30 1.99
N PRO A 363 12.09 -17.36 1.06
CA PRO A 363 13.32 -16.57 1.09
C PRO A 363 13.49 -15.77 2.38
N GLY A 364 12.41 -15.20 2.91
CA GLY A 364 12.46 -14.44 4.16
C GLY A 364 12.76 -15.32 5.38
N ILE A 365 12.21 -16.55 5.42
CA ILE A 365 12.53 -17.54 6.46
C ILE A 365 13.99 -17.97 6.36
N VAL A 366 14.49 -18.28 5.16
CA VAL A 366 15.90 -18.63 4.95
C VAL A 366 16.81 -17.50 5.41
N LEU A 367 16.50 -16.26 5.04
CA LEU A 367 17.28 -15.10 5.46
C LEU A 367 17.26 -14.91 6.98
N ALA A 368 16.12 -15.14 7.64
CA ALA A 368 16.05 -15.07 9.09
C ALA A 368 16.98 -16.08 9.77
N PHE A 369 17.05 -17.32 9.27
CA PHE A 369 17.99 -18.31 9.81
C PHE A 369 19.45 -17.93 9.57
N LEU A 370 19.78 -17.34 8.41
CA LEU A 370 21.12 -16.82 8.15
C LEU A 370 21.48 -15.67 9.10
N LEU A 371 20.54 -14.74 9.34
CA LEU A 371 20.72 -13.65 10.30
C LEU A 371 20.87 -14.17 11.73
N TRP A 372 20.10 -15.18 12.11
CA TRP A 372 20.26 -15.82 13.41
C TRP A 372 21.67 -16.40 13.59
N ALA A 373 22.18 -17.13 12.60
CA ALA A 373 23.55 -17.65 12.63
C ALA A 373 24.60 -16.55 12.73
N LEU A 374 24.37 -15.40 12.07
CA LEU A 374 25.23 -14.22 12.18
C LEU A 374 25.16 -13.58 13.58
N ILE A 375 23.96 -13.43 14.17
CA ILE A 375 23.77 -12.84 15.50
C ILE A 375 24.48 -13.66 16.60
N GLN A 376 24.66 -14.97 16.41
CA GLN A 376 25.41 -15.81 17.35
C GLN A 376 26.94 -15.58 17.31
N ASN A 377 27.46 -14.80 16.35
CA ASN A 377 28.88 -14.51 16.25
C ASN A 377 29.28 -13.38 17.22
N GLU A 378 30.13 -13.69 18.21
CA GLU A 378 30.58 -12.77 19.25
C GLU A 378 31.38 -11.55 18.74
N ASN A 379 31.75 -11.53 17.45
CA ASN A 379 32.50 -10.43 16.82
C ASN A 379 31.63 -9.28 16.28
N ILE A 380 30.30 -9.37 16.37
CA ILE A 380 29.40 -8.30 15.89
C ILE A 380 29.24 -7.24 16.99
N PRO A 381 29.52 -5.95 16.71
CA PRO A 381 29.34 -4.88 17.69
C PRO A 381 27.92 -4.83 18.24
N LEU A 382 27.81 -4.64 19.56
CA LEU A 382 26.56 -4.62 20.31
C LEU A 382 25.49 -3.68 19.71
N ILE A 383 25.94 -2.56 19.13
CA ILE A 383 25.08 -1.54 18.53
C ILE A 383 24.25 -2.05 17.34
N TYR A 384 24.77 -3.02 16.58
CA TYR A 384 24.06 -3.61 15.43
C TYR A 384 23.15 -4.78 15.84
N THR A 385 23.33 -5.34 17.05
CA THR A 385 22.57 -6.52 17.50
C THR A 385 21.09 -6.22 17.68
N GLY A 386 20.72 -5.01 18.12
CA GLY A 386 19.32 -4.61 18.30
C GLY A 386 18.54 -4.60 16.98
N THR A 387 19.00 -3.85 15.99
CA THR A 387 18.35 -3.75 14.67
C THR A 387 18.35 -5.10 13.93
N LEU A 388 19.44 -5.86 13.97
CA LEU A 388 19.48 -7.21 13.37
C LEU A 388 18.47 -8.17 14.01
N THR A 389 18.30 -8.08 15.33
CA THR A 389 17.29 -8.85 16.07
C THR A 389 15.88 -8.45 15.65
N MET A 390 15.61 -7.14 15.48
CA MET A 390 14.31 -6.68 14.97
C MET A 390 14.03 -7.17 13.55
N VAL A 391 15.01 -7.09 12.63
CA VAL A 391 14.89 -7.62 11.26
C VAL A 391 14.61 -9.13 11.29
N PHE A 392 15.34 -9.88 12.12
CA PHE A 392 15.11 -11.31 12.31
C PHE A 392 13.68 -11.62 12.74
N ILE A 393 13.18 -10.94 13.78
CA ILE A 393 11.81 -11.11 14.28
C ILE A 393 10.79 -10.77 13.20
N LEU A 394 10.96 -9.64 12.50
CA LEU A 394 10.03 -9.20 11.47
C LEU A 394 10.01 -10.15 10.27
N LEU A 395 11.16 -10.66 9.81
CA LEU A 395 11.23 -11.67 8.76
C LEU A 395 10.42 -12.90 9.16
N LEU A 396 10.61 -13.43 10.36
CA LEU A 396 9.88 -14.63 10.77
C LEU A 396 8.39 -14.36 10.94
N PHE A 397 8.05 -13.26 11.61
CA PHE A 397 6.67 -12.88 11.86
C PHE A 397 5.88 -12.74 10.56
N ILE A 398 6.36 -11.91 9.60
CA ILE A 398 5.66 -11.65 8.34
C ILE A 398 5.56 -12.91 7.48
N ASN A 399 6.64 -13.68 7.37
CA ASN A 399 6.66 -14.85 6.49
C ASN A 399 5.87 -16.03 7.07
N TYR A 400 5.89 -16.24 8.39
CA TYR A 400 5.04 -17.27 9.00
C TYR A 400 3.58 -16.88 9.10
N LEU A 401 3.27 -15.60 9.33
CA LEU A 401 1.91 -15.10 9.22
C LEU A 401 1.33 -15.42 7.84
N ASN A 402 2.12 -15.22 6.78
CA ASN A 402 1.71 -15.57 5.42
C ASN A 402 1.63 -17.09 5.17
N LEU A 403 2.29 -17.94 5.96
CA LEU A 403 2.16 -19.40 5.90
C LEU A 403 1.02 -19.95 6.77
N ILE A 404 0.22 -19.12 7.45
CA ILE A 404 -0.95 -19.62 8.16
C ILE A 404 -1.95 -20.19 7.14
N PRO A 405 -2.55 -21.38 7.39
CA PRO A 405 -3.53 -22.01 6.49
C PRO A 405 -4.90 -21.34 6.54
N VAL A 406 -4.94 -20.02 6.32
CA VAL A 406 -6.11 -19.15 6.46
C VAL A 406 -6.11 -18.13 5.32
N LEU A 407 -7.24 -17.93 4.64
CA LEU A 407 -7.36 -16.89 3.60
C LEU A 407 -7.42 -15.50 4.26
N PRO A 408 -6.74 -14.47 3.72
CA PRO A 408 -6.14 -14.39 2.38
C PRO A 408 -4.63 -14.72 2.30
N PHE A 409 -3.99 -15.16 3.38
CA PHE A 409 -2.55 -15.45 3.44
C PHE A 409 -2.12 -16.53 2.43
N ASP A 410 -0.84 -16.51 2.03
CA ASP A 410 -0.28 -17.43 1.03
C ASP A 410 -0.50 -18.90 1.34
N GLY A 411 -0.32 -19.31 2.60
CA GLY A 411 -0.58 -20.67 3.07
C GLY A 411 -2.03 -21.10 2.87
N GLY A 412 -2.97 -20.18 3.13
CA GLY A 412 -4.38 -20.35 2.79
C GLY A 412 -4.61 -20.47 1.28
N GLN A 413 -3.91 -19.67 0.48
CA GLN A 413 -3.99 -19.72 -0.99
C GLN A 413 -3.41 -21.00 -1.58
N VAL A 414 -2.35 -21.55 -0.99
CA VAL A 414 -1.82 -22.88 -1.31
C VAL A 414 -2.92 -23.91 -1.13
N LEU A 415 -3.47 -24.05 0.08
CA LEU A 415 -4.51 -25.05 0.37
C LEU A 415 -5.76 -24.86 -0.49
N ASN A 416 -6.20 -23.62 -0.68
CA ASN A 416 -7.31 -23.28 -1.57
C ASN A 416 -7.04 -23.75 -3.00
N THR A 417 -5.83 -23.56 -3.52
CA THR A 417 -5.49 -23.93 -4.90
C THR A 417 -5.45 -25.45 -5.10
N ILE A 418 -4.91 -26.21 -4.15
CA ILE A 418 -4.71 -27.67 -4.30
C ILE A 418 -5.91 -28.53 -3.88
N ILE A 419 -6.62 -28.13 -2.83
CA ILE A 419 -7.71 -28.92 -2.20
C ILE A 419 -9.07 -28.30 -2.52
N PHE A 420 -9.29 -27.08 -2.05
CA PHE A 420 -10.65 -26.54 -1.95
C PHE A 420 -11.21 -25.99 -3.26
N SER A 421 -10.36 -25.59 -4.21
CA SER A 421 -10.79 -25.04 -5.49
C SER A 421 -11.57 -26.02 -6.37
N ARG A 422 -11.49 -27.32 -6.06
CA ARG A 422 -12.23 -28.38 -6.76
C ARG A 422 -13.72 -28.40 -6.42
N PHE A 423 -14.10 -27.92 -5.24
CA PHE A 423 -15.46 -28.05 -4.71
C PHE A 423 -15.90 -26.74 -4.06
N ALA A 424 -16.88 -26.07 -4.68
CA ALA A 424 -17.35 -24.76 -4.22
C ALA A 424 -17.82 -24.75 -2.75
N ILE A 425 -18.43 -25.84 -2.28
CA ILE A 425 -18.90 -25.96 -0.88
C ILE A 425 -17.71 -25.98 0.09
N PHE A 426 -16.71 -26.83 -0.13
CA PHE A 426 -15.54 -26.92 0.75
C PHE A 426 -14.71 -25.63 0.74
N GLN A 427 -14.63 -24.94 -0.40
CA GLN A 427 -14.03 -23.61 -0.45
C GLN A 427 -14.78 -22.58 0.41
N THR A 428 -16.11 -22.59 0.35
CA THR A 428 -16.94 -21.68 1.16
C THR A 428 -16.75 -21.96 2.65
N LEU A 429 -16.72 -23.24 3.03
CA LEU A 429 -16.46 -23.65 4.41
C LEU A 429 -15.07 -23.21 4.87
N PHE A 430 -14.03 -23.43 4.05
CA PHE A 430 -12.66 -23.01 4.37
C PHE A 430 -12.54 -21.49 4.54
N LEU A 431 -13.28 -20.70 3.75
CA LEU A 431 -13.37 -19.26 3.92
C LEU A 431 -13.99 -18.87 5.27
N ILE A 432 -15.11 -19.50 5.64
CA ILE A 432 -15.80 -19.22 6.92
C ILE A 432 -14.86 -19.54 8.09
N ILE A 433 -14.20 -20.69 8.05
CA ILE A 433 -13.19 -21.08 9.05
C ILE A 433 -12.05 -20.06 9.09
N SER A 434 -11.59 -19.59 7.92
CA SER A 434 -10.55 -18.56 7.83
C SER A 434 -10.99 -17.25 8.49
N ILE A 435 -12.22 -16.79 8.24
CA ILE A 435 -12.79 -15.57 8.85
C ILE A 435 -12.86 -15.73 10.37
N ILE A 436 -13.34 -16.87 10.88
CA ILE A 436 -13.41 -17.14 12.32
C ILE A 436 -12.02 -17.15 12.95
N ALA A 437 -11.04 -17.78 12.29
CA ALA A 437 -9.67 -17.82 12.76
C ALA A 437 -9.04 -16.41 12.83
N ILE A 438 -9.22 -15.58 11.79
CA ILE A 438 -8.75 -14.19 11.80
C ILE A 438 -9.47 -13.37 12.88
N ALA A 439 -10.78 -13.56 13.04
CA ALA A 439 -11.54 -12.87 14.09
C ALA A 439 -11.00 -13.22 15.48
N ALA A 440 -10.75 -14.50 15.75
CA ALA A 440 -10.12 -14.94 16.99
C ALA A 440 -8.74 -14.29 17.17
N MET A 441 -7.86 -14.35 16.16
CA MET A 441 -6.55 -13.71 16.21
C MET A 441 -6.64 -12.19 16.45
N ALA A 442 -7.61 -11.51 15.85
CA ALA A 442 -7.82 -10.08 16.01
C ALA A 442 -8.26 -9.72 17.43
N ILE A 443 -9.19 -10.50 18.01
CA ILE A 443 -9.73 -10.29 19.36
C ILE A 443 -8.65 -10.60 20.41
N PHE A 444 -8.02 -11.77 20.34
CA PHE A 444 -6.98 -12.17 21.31
C PHE A 444 -5.71 -11.33 21.17
N GLY A 445 -5.32 -10.98 19.95
CA GLY A 445 -4.17 -10.13 19.66
C GLY A 445 -4.43 -8.63 19.82
N LYS A 446 -5.67 -8.22 20.14
CA LYS A 446 -6.11 -6.81 20.24
C LYS A 446 -5.68 -5.96 19.03
N SER A 447 -5.72 -6.54 17.83
CA SER A 447 -5.23 -5.91 16.60
C SER A 447 -6.39 -5.39 15.75
N PRO A 448 -6.63 -4.06 15.70
CA PRO A 448 -7.68 -3.48 14.86
C PRO A 448 -7.41 -3.69 13.36
N LEU A 449 -6.15 -3.88 12.97
CA LEU A 449 -5.76 -4.14 11.58
C LEU A 449 -6.39 -5.45 11.06
N LEU A 450 -6.34 -6.52 11.84
CA LEU A 450 -6.90 -7.82 11.44
C LEU A 450 -8.43 -7.77 11.29
N LEU A 451 -9.13 -6.95 12.08
CA LEU A 451 -10.57 -6.73 11.92
C LEU A 451 -10.90 -6.07 10.57
N PHE A 452 -10.06 -5.14 10.11
CA PHE A 452 -10.24 -4.51 8.80
C PHE A 452 -10.08 -5.53 7.65
N ILE A 453 -9.14 -6.48 7.76
CA ILE A 453 -8.97 -7.56 6.76
C ILE A 453 -10.26 -8.38 6.61
N ILE A 454 -10.94 -8.69 7.72
CA ILE A 454 -12.20 -9.47 7.72
C ILE A 454 -13.28 -8.78 6.88
N LEU A 455 -13.35 -7.45 6.89
CA LEU A 455 -14.35 -6.70 6.13
C LEU A 455 -14.16 -6.82 4.61
N ILE A 456 -12.92 -7.03 4.14
CA ILE A 456 -12.58 -7.07 2.71
C ILE A 456 -12.77 -8.47 2.11
N ILE A 457 -12.53 -9.52 2.89
CA ILE A 457 -12.55 -10.92 2.44
C ILE A 457 -13.88 -11.32 1.73
N PRO A 458 -15.08 -11.02 2.28
CA PRO A 458 -16.35 -11.42 1.66
C PRO A 458 -16.56 -10.82 0.26
N PHE A 459 -16.14 -9.57 0.05
CA PHE A 459 -16.24 -8.90 -1.26
C PHE A 459 -15.38 -9.60 -2.31
N GLY A 460 -14.13 -9.94 -1.96
CA GLY A 460 -13.24 -10.70 -2.83
C GLY A 460 -13.76 -12.10 -3.14
N TYR A 461 -14.36 -12.77 -2.14
CA TYR A 461 -14.89 -14.13 -2.30
C TYR A 461 -16.09 -14.19 -3.23
N ARG A 462 -17.06 -13.26 -3.09
CA ARG A 462 -18.22 -13.19 -3.99
C ARG A 462 -17.77 -13.12 -5.46
N ASN A 463 -16.74 -12.33 -5.75
CA ASN A 463 -16.22 -12.19 -7.10
C ASN A 463 -15.56 -13.48 -7.60
N GLN A 464 -14.77 -14.16 -6.76
CA GLN A 464 -14.16 -15.45 -7.09
C GLN A 464 -15.20 -16.55 -7.35
N PHE A 465 -16.28 -16.58 -6.57
CA PHE A 465 -17.36 -17.55 -6.75
C PHE A 465 -18.03 -17.37 -8.11
N ILE A 466 -18.38 -16.13 -8.47
CA ILE A 466 -18.97 -15.78 -9.77
C ILE A 466 -18.03 -16.20 -10.91
N GLN A 467 -16.75 -15.83 -10.81
CA GLN A 467 -15.72 -16.17 -11.78
C GLN A 467 -15.60 -17.69 -12.02
N ARG A 468 -15.59 -18.50 -10.95
CA ARG A 468 -15.49 -19.97 -11.06
C ARG A 468 -16.74 -20.60 -11.63
N LYS A 469 -17.92 -20.16 -11.17
CA LYS A 469 -19.21 -20.63 -11.67
C LYS A 469 -19.32 -20.38 -13.18
N LEU A 470 -18.99 -19.17 -13.64
CA LEU A 470 -19.01 -18.82 -15.05
C LEU A 470 -17.95 -19.58 -15.85
N THR A 471 -16.73 -19.74 -15.32
CA THR A 471 -15.69 -20.54 -16.00
C THR A 471 -16.19 -21.97 -16.22
N ALA A 472 -16.81 -22.58 -15.20
CA ALA A 472 -17.36 -23.94 -15.32
C ALA A 472 -18.51 -24.02 -16.33
N GLN A 473 -19.41 -23.02 -16.37
CA GLN A 473 -20.50 -22.95 -17.35
C GLN A 473 -19.98 -22.80 -18.77
N VAL A 474 -19.02 -21.91 -19.02
CA VAL A 474 -18.41 -21.72 -20.35
C VAL A 474 -17.64 -22.98 -20.78
N GLN A 475 -16.89 -23.62 -19.87
CA GLN A 475 -16.23 -24.90 -20.14
C GLN A 475 -17.24 -26.00 -20.49
N ASP A 476 -18.40 -26.03 -19.83
CA ASP A 476 -19.46 -27.01 -20.09
C ASP A 476 -20.00 -26.89 -21.52
N GLN A 477 -20.22 -25.65 -22.00
CA GLN A 477 -20.66 -25.38 -23.38
C GLN A 477 -19.70 -25.93 -24.44
N PHE A 478 -18.40 -25.99 -24.12
CA PHE A 478 -17.36 -26.43 -25.04
C PHE A 478 -16.85 -27.86 -24.80
N LYS A 479 -17.43 -28.62 -23.85
CA LYS A 479 -16.97 -29.98 -23.50
C LYS A 479 -16.86 -30.94 -24.68
N HIS A 480 -17.71 -30.77 -25.70
CA HIS A 480 -17.79 -31.65 -26.87
C HIS A 480 -16.98 -31.16 -28.07
N ARG A 481 -16.30 -30.01 -27.99
CA ARG A 481 -15.44 -29.48 -29.06
C ARG A 481 -13.97 -29.79 -28.77
N ALA A 482 -13.18 -30.02 -29.82
CA ALA A 482 -11.74 -30.17 -29.66
C ALA A 482 -11.12 -28.83 -29.23
N ALA A 483 -10.24 -28.86 -28.23
CA ALA A 483 -9.60 -27.65 -27.70
C ALA A 483 -8.75 -26.88 -28.73
N ALA A 484 -8.33 -27.55 -29.82
CA ALA A 484 -7.57 -26.94 -30.92
C ALA A 484 -8.42 -26.06 -31.84
N ASP A 485 -9.75 -26.22 -31.83
CA ASP A 485 -10.67 -25.53 -32.73
C ASP A 485 -11.28 -24.26 -32.12
N LEU A 486 -10.92 -23.93 -30.87
CA LEU A 486 -11.51 -22.83 -30.10
C LEU A 486 -10.60 -21.60 -30.14
N SER A 487 -11.11 -20.52 -30.74
CA SER A 487 -10.43 -19.22 -30.67
C SER A 487 -10.69 -18.53 -29.33
N ASP A 488 -9.82 -17.61 -28.96
CA ASP A 488 -9.99 -16.78 -27.76
C ASP A 488 -11.28 -15.97 -27.82
N THR A 489 -11.61 -15.48 -29.01
CA THR A 489 -12.84 -14.73 -29.27
C THR A 489 -14.07 -15.58 -29.00
N ASP A 490 -14.08 -16.86 -29.35
CA ASP A 490 -15.21 -17.76 -29.04
C ASP A 490 -15.44 -17.88 -27.54
N VAL A 491 -14.37 -18.06 -26.76
CA VAL A 491 -14.44 -18.16 -25.29
C VAL A 491 -14.93 -16.84 -24.69
N ILE A 492 -14.43 -15.71 -25.17
CA ILE A 492 -14.82 -14.36 -24.72
C ILE A 492 -16.30 -14.09 -25.04
N THR A 493 -16.72 -14.38 -26.27
CA THR A 493 -18.12 -14.22 -26.71
C THR A 493 -19.06 -15.08 -25.88
N GLU A 494 -18.70 -16.35 -25.64
CA GLU A 494 -19.53 -17.24 -24.82
C GLU A 494 -19.57 -16.80 -23.36
N ALA A 495 -18.48 -16.25 -22.82
CA ALA A 495 -18.45 -15.70 -21.47
C ALA A 495 -19.41 -14.49 -21.31
N PHE A 496 -19.45 -13.59 -22.29
CA PHE A 496 -20.42 -12.47 -22.28
C PHE A 496 -21.86 -12.96 -22.45
N LYS A 497 -22.13 -13.93 -23.34
CA LYS A 497 -23.46 -14.56 -23.47
C LYS A 497 -23.91 -15.20 -22.16
N THR A 498 -23.04 -15.96 -21.52
CA THR A 498 -23.33 -16.64 -20.24
C THR A 498 -23.61 -15.62 -19.13
N LEU A 499 -22.84 -14.52 -19.06
CA LEU A 499 -23.09 -13.43 -18.13
C LEU A 499 -24.47 -12.80 -18.35
N LYS A 500 -24.80 -12.50 -19.61
CA LYS A 500 -26.08 -11.90 -20.03
C LYS A 500 -27.29 -12.80 -19.75
N ALA A 501 -27.13 -14.11 -19.89
CA ALA A 501 -28.16 -15.10 -19.59
C ALA A 501 -28.29 -15.47 -18.09
N SER A 502 -27.50 -14.83 -17.22
CA SER A 502 -27.47 -15.11 -15.78
C SER A 502 -28.00 -13.94 -14.95
N SER A 503 -28.07 -14.10 -13.63
CA SER A 503 -28.40 -13.00 -12.71
C SER A 503 -27.34 -11.90 -12.61
N TYR A 504 -26.36 -11.90 -13.52
CA TYR A 504 -25.26 -10.93 -13.61
C TYR A 504 -25.38 -10.03 -14.85
N SER A 505 -26.53 -10.03 -15.52
CA SER A 505 -26.83 -9.18 -16.70
C SER A 505 -26.57 -7.71 -16.44
N ASP A 506 -26.92 -7.22 -15.24
CA ASP A 506 -26.93 -5.80 -14.88
C ASP A 506 -25.58 -5.31 -14.31
N PHE A 507 -24.55 -6.16 -14.36
CA PHE A 507 -23.22 -5.73 -13.95
C PHE A 507 -22.68 -4.67 -14.89
N SER A 508 -21.95 -3.69 -14.33
CA SER A 508 -21.23 -2.73 -15.16
C SER A 508 -20.26 -3.46 -16.09
N PHE A 509 -20.04 -2.89 -17.27
CA PHE A 509 -19.13 -3.46 -18.25
C PHE A 509 -17.73 -3.71 -17.69
N GLN A 510 -17.17 -2.79 -16.88
CA GLN A 510 -15.85 -2.99 -16.28
C GLN A 510 -15.82 -4.24 -15.39
N ARG A 511 -16.91 -4.53 -14.67
CA ARG A 511 -17.03 -5.74 -13.84
C ARG A 511 -17.19 -6.98 -14.71
N LYS A 512 -18.02 -6.94 -15.75
CA LYS A 512 -18.14 -8.03 -16.73
C LYS A 512 -16.78 -8.34 -17.36
N ALA A 513 -16.08 -7.32 -17.88
CA ALA A 513 -14.74 -7.43 -18.44
C ALA A 513 -13.73 -8.07 -17.47
N GLN A 514 -13.73 -7.70 -16.19
CA GLN A 514 -12.86 -8.35 -15.20
C GLN A 514 -13.16 -9.85 -15.03
N ILE A 515 -14.43 -10.24 -15.07
CA ILE A 515 -14.84 -11.63 -14.97
C ILE A 515 -14.49 -12.40 -16.25
N VAL A 516 -14.79 -11.84 -17.43
CA VAL A 516 -14.44 -12.43 -18.73
C VAL A 516 -12.93 -12.63 -18.85
N ARG A 517 -12.13 -11.66 -18.39
CA ARG A 517 -10.65 -11.79 -18.33
C ARG A 517 -10.20 -12.92 -17.44
N TYR A 518 -10.89 -13.16 -16.32
CA TYR A 518 -10.60 -14.34 -15.50
C TYR A 518 -10.94 -15.62 -16.26
N VAL A 519 -12.11 -15.71 -16.89
CA VAL A 519 -12.53 -16.89 -17.66
C VAL A 519 -11.53 -17.18 -18.77
N GLU A 520 -11.19 -16.20 -19.60
CA GLU A 520 -10.21 -16.30 -20.70
C GLU A 520 -8.85 -16.84 -20.22
N ASN A 521 -8.34 -16.33 -19.09
CA ASN A 521 -7.04 -16.73 -18.57
C ASN A 521 -7.05 -18.13 -17.92
N ASN A 522 -8.20 -18.58 -17.43
CA ASN A 522 -8.33 -19.83 -16.68
C ASN A 522 -9.02 -20.95 -17.46
N PHE A 523 -9.57 -20.68 -18.65
CA PHE A 523 -10.35 -21.63 -19.46
C PHE A 523 -9.61 -22.95 -19.72
N ASN A 524 -8.32 -22.88 -20.08
CA ASN A 524 -7.49 -24.05 -20.38
C ASN A 524 -6.65 -24.56 -19.19
N THR A 525 -7.02 -24.20 -17.95
CA THR A 525 -6.21 -24.60 -16.79
C THR A 525 -6.41 -26.09 -16.46
N PRO A 526 -5.37 -26.93 -16.47
CA PRO A 526 -5.50 -28.34 -16.15
C PRO A 526 -5.85 -28.54 -14.67
N LYS A 527 -6.63 -29.60 -14.38
CA LYS A 527 -6.91 -30.02 -13.01
C LYS A 527 -5.63 -30.43 -12.29
N VAL A 528 -5.57 -30.17 -10.98
CA VAL A 528 -4.42 -30.55 -10.13
C VAL A 528 -4.34 -32.09 -10.02
N SER A 529 -3.17 -32.68 -10.23
CA SER A 529 -2.98 -34.13 -10.05
C SER A 529 -2.98 -34.51 -8.56
N ALA A 530 -3.38 -35.74 -8.21
CA ALA A 530 -3.35 -36.21 -6.82
C ALA A 530 -1.92 -36.22 -6.24
N GLY A 531 -0.92 -36.61 -7.03
CA GLY A 531 0.50 -36.58 -6.61
C GLY A 531 0.98 -35.17 -6.24
N THR A 532 0.56 -34.14 -6.99
CA THR A 532 0.87 -32.75 -6.65
C THR A 532 0.26 -32.34 -5.31
N VAL A 533 -0.95 -32.79 -4.99
CA VAL A 533 -1.61 -32.49 -3.70
C VAL A 533 -0.81 -33.09 -2.55
N ILE A 534 -0.48 -34.38 -2.63
CA ILE A 534 0.23 -35.10 -1.55
C ILE A 534 1.61 -34.48 -1.32
N PHE A 535 2.39 -34.26 -2.39
CA PHE A 535 3.71 -33.64 -2.28
C PHE A 535 3.64 -32.25 -1.65
N THR A 536 2.67 -31.43 -2.06
CA THR A 536 2.50 -30.07 -1.52
C THR A 536 2.15 -30.11 -0.03
N LEU A 537 1.28 -31.03 0.40
CA LEU A 537 0.91 -31.16 1.82
C LEU A 537 2.07 -31.62 2.69
N LEU A 538 2.87 -32.59 2.21
CA LEU A 538 4.07 -33.04 2.92
C LEU A 538 5.09 -31.91 3.05
N PHE A 539 5.34 -31.18 1.96
CA PHE A 539 6.26 -30.04 1.97
C PHE A 539 5.77 -28.91 2.90
N TYR A 540 4.47 -28.60 2.86
CA TYR A 540 3.86 -27.59 3.72
C TYR A 540 3.94 -27.97 5.19
N GLY A 541 3.62 -29.24 5.52
CA GLY A 541 3.77 -29.77 6.87
C GLY A 541 5.21 -29.72 7.36
N LEU A 542 6.18 -30.08 6.50
CA LEU A 542 7.60 -30.01 6.84
C LEU A 542 8.03 -28.58 7.20
N ILE A 543 7.63 -27.59 6.40
CA ILE A 543 7.95 -26.18 6.68
C ILE A 543 7.37 -25.78 8.04
N LEU A 544 6.08 -26.04 8.29
CA LEU A 544 5.41 -25.65 9.53
C LEU A 544 5.98 -26.35 10.78
N VAL A 545 6.31 -27.65 10.67
CA VAL A 545 6.90 -28.43 11.77
C VAL A 545 8.33 -27.96 12.05
N PHE A 546 9.12 -27.71 11.00
CA PHE A 546 10.46 -27.16 11.15
C PHE A 546 10.42 -25.80 11.90
N SER A 547 9.44 -24.95 11.58
CA SER A 547 9.19 -23.71 12.34
C SER A 547 8.85 -23.99 13.80
N ALA A 548 7.88 -24.86 14.06
CA ALA A 548 7.37 -25.11 15.39
C ALA A 548 8.46 -25.67 16.31
N VAL A 549 9.30 -26.57 15.80
CA VAL A 549 10.41 -27.16 16.54
C VAL A 549 11.50 -26.12 16.86
N TYR A 550 11.84 -25.24 15.92
CA TYR A 550 12.91 -24.25 16.15
C TYR A 550 12.45 -22.96 16.85
N PHE A 551 11.16 -22.62 16.80
CA PHE A 551 10.63 -21.38 17.35
C PHE A 551 9.84 -21.59 18.64
N LEU A 552 8.89 -22.52 18.66
CA LEU A 552 7.99 -22.73 19.79
C LEU A 552 8.67 -23.50 20.94
N VAL A 553 9.50 -24.50 20.61
CA VAL A 553 10.19 -25.30 21.64
C VAL A 553 11.13 -24.44 22.49
N PRO A 554 12.01 -23.59 21.93
CA PRO A 554 12.89 -22.76 22.76
C PRO A 554 12.16 -21.65 23.53
N ILE A 555 11.13 -21.04 22.94
CA ILE A 555 10.32 -20.00 23.62
C ILE A 555 9.56 -20.58 24.82
N LEU A 556 9.05 -21.82 24.70
CA LEU A 556 8.34 -22.51 25.78
C LEU A 556 9.28 -23.19 26.79
N SER A 557 10.45 -23.68 26.36
CA SER A 557 11.38 -24.40 27.24
C SER A 557 12.29 -23.49 28.06
N THR A 558 12.53 -22.27 27.58
CA THR A 558 13.40 -21.29 28.24
C THR A 558 12.68 -19.96 28.27
N GLY A 559 11.96 -19.68 29.36
CA GLY A 559 11.41 -18.35 29.61
C GLY A 559 12.48 -17.30 29.33
N SER A 560 12.21 -16.43 28.35
CA SER A 560 13.00 -15.25 27.94
C SER A 560 14.50 -15.41 27.62
N ALA A 561 15.12 -16.58 27.74
CA ALA A 561 16.58 -16.71 27.64
C ALA A 561 17.15 -16.81 26.20
N PHE A 562 16.30 -16.73 25.16
CA PHE A 562 16.75 -16.81 23.77
C PHE A 562 17.17 -15.45 23.16
N PHE A 563 16.84 -14.34 23.83
CA PHE A 563 17.31 -13.01 23.47
C PHE A 563 18.38 -12.59 24.48
N TYR A 564 19.62 -12.47 24.01
CA TYR A 564 20.77 -12.03 24.80
C TYR A 564 21.18 -12.98 25.94
N LYS A 565 22.39 -13.54 25.86
CA LYS A 565 23.16 -13.75 27.10
C LYS A 565 23.52 -12.37 27.63
N GLY A 566 22.58 -11.78 28.37
CA GLY A 566 22.78 -10.50 29.03
C GLY A 566 23.98 -10.56 29.99
N PRO A 567 24.51 -9.40 30.41
CA PRO A 567 25.57 -9.31 31.41
C PRO A 567 25.31 -10.17 32.66
N CYS A 568 24.03 -10.40 33.01
CA CYS A 568 23.64 -11.19 34.17
C CYS A 568 24.01 -12.68 34.12
N ALA A 569 23.90 -13.34 32.96
CA ALA A 569 24.23 -14.76 32.85
C ALA A 569 25.74 -15.05 33.03
N VAL A 570 26.59 -14.02 32.90
CA VAL A 570 28.04 -14.09 33.13
C VAL A 570 28.37 -13.98 34.62
N VAL A 571 27.61 -13.18 35.38
CA VAL A 571 27.81 -12.98 36.83
C VAL A 571 27.45 -14.24 37.62
N GLU A 572 26.41 -14.96 37.21
CA GLU A 572 25.91 -16.19 37.85
C GLU A 572 26.97 -17.32 37.94
N ARG A 573 28.00 -17.28 37.08
CA ARG A 573 29.10 -18.28 37.07
C ARG A 573 30.29 -17.93 37.96
N MET A 574 30.39 -16.72 38.51
CA MET A 574 31.49 -16.32 39.39
C MET A 574 31.16 -16.58 40.86
N LYS A 575 32.08 -17.20 41.60
CA LYS A 575 31.95 -17.40 43.06
C LYS A 575 32.28 -16.10 43.79
N VAL A 576 31.26 -15.39 44.29
CA VAL A 576 31.43 -14.18 45.11
C VAL A 576 31.49 -14.56 46.61
N PRO A 577 32.47 -14.08 47.40
CA PRO A 577 32.54 -14.35 48.83
C PRO A 577 31.43 -13.63 49.61
N LYS A 578 30.64 -14.36 50.42
CA LYS A 578 29.53 -13.79 51.22
C LYS A 578 29.99 -12.90 52.38
N ASP A 579 31.18 -13.14 52.92
CA ASP A 579 31.64 -12.52 54.19
C ASP A 579 32.65 -11.38 53.99
N ALA A 580 32.73 -10.80 52.78
CA ALA A 580 33.65 -9.71 52.52
C ALA A 580 33.19 -8.42 53.24
N ALA A 581 33.96 -7.96 54.22
CA ALA A 581 33.80 -6.64 54.85
C ALA A 581 34.32 -5.54 53.90
N VAL A 582 33.60 -4.42 53.78
CA VAL A 582 33.96 -3.33 52.88
C VAL A 582 34.30 -2.08 53.69
N GLU A 583 35.55 -1.63 53.61
CA GLU A 583 35.98 -0.36 54.18
C GLU A 583 35.50 0.79 53.29
N ALA A 584 34.85 1.81 53.87
CA ALA A 584 34.37 2.98 53.13
C ALA A 584 35.51 3.72 52.39
N SER A 585 36.74 3.64 52.88
CA SER A 585 37.92 4.27 52.27
C SER A 585 38.43 3.59 50.98
N ARG A 586 37.88 2.41 50.63
CA ARG A 586 38.30 1.60 49.48
C ARG A 586 38.02 2.26 48.14
N PHE A 587 36.91 2.98 48.04
CA PHE A 587 36.49 3.63 46.81
C PHE A 587 36.73 5.13 46.95
N GLU A 588 37.35 5.74 45.95
CA GLU A 588 37.55 7.19 45.89
C GLU A 588 36.93 7.77 44.64
N ARG A 589 36.41 8.99 44.77
CA ARG A 589 35.98 9.76 43.61
C ARG A 589 37.20 10.31 42.87
N VAL A 590 37.21 10.13 41.55
CA VAL A 590 38.28 10.59 40.66
C VAL A 590 37.72 11.46 39.55
N ASP A 591 38.60 12.18 38.84
CA ASP A 591 38.20 13.08 37.75
C ASP A 591 37.45 12.33 36.62
N LYS A 592 36.31 12.88 36.18
CA LYS A 592 35.45 12.32 35.14
C LYS A 592 36.18 12.05 33.80
N SER A 593 37.25 12.78 33.51
CA SER A 593 38.06 12.60 32.30
C SER A 593 38.80 11.25 32.25
N LEU A 594 38.99 10.60 33.40
CA LEU A 594 39.60 9.26 33.51
C LEU A 594 38.66 8.14 33.04
N ALA A 595 37.36 8.41 32.86
CA ALA A 595 36.37 7.46 32.36
C ALA A 595 36.16 7.52 30.82
N LYS A 596 37.00 8.27 30.08
CA LYS A 596 36.88 8.39 28.61
C LYS A 596 36.93 7.02 27.93
N GLY A 597 35.82 6.64 27.28
CA GLY A 597 35.68 5.36 26.57
C GLY A 597 35.04 4.23 27.37
N ALA A 598 34.43 4.49 28.53
CA ALA A 598 33.59 3.51 29.21
C ALA A 598 32.35 3.20 28.36
N ALA A 599 32.26 1.96 27.85
CA ALA A 599 31.04 1.47 27.22
C ALA A 599 29.95 1.34 28.31
N LEU A 600 28.73 1.74 27.97
CA LEU A 600 27.60 1.70 28.90
C LEU A 600 27.15 0.25 29.09
N ILE A 601 27.78 -0.48 30.01
CA ILE A 601 27.39 -1.85 30.35
C ILE A 601 26.39 -1.79 31.50
N CYS A 602 25.10 -1.64 31.19
CA CYS A 602 24.04 -1.68 32.21
C CYS A 602 24.00 -3.02 32.96
N TYR A 603 24.67 -3.10 34.12
CA TYR A 603 24.43 -4.15 35.12
C TYR A 603 23.23 -3.74 35.98
N ARG A 604 22.03 -3.87 35.44
CA ARG A 604 20.81 -3.73 36.24
C ARG A 604 20.66 -5.02 37.06
N TYR A 605 21.26 -5.04 38.25
CA TYR A 605 21.10 -6.04 39.31
C TYR A 605 21.30 -7.52 38.91
N CYS A 606 22.56 -7.95 38.78
CA CYS A 606 22.89 -9.34 38.44
C CYS A 606 23.54 -10.15 39.58
N PHE A 607 23.33 -9.82 40.85
CA PHE A 607 23.92 -10.56 41.97
C PHE A 607 22.87 -11.43 42.66
N TYR A 608 22.74 -12.68 42.23
CA TYR A 608 21.95 -13.70 42.92
C TYR A 608 22.90 -14.60 43.75
N SER A 609 22.56 -14.86 45.01
CA SER A 609 23.26 -15.86 45.83
C SER A 609 22.57 -17.21 45.66
N PRO A 610 23.26 -18.30 45.27
CA PRO A 610 22.62 -19.60 45.15
C PRO A 610 22.50 -20.26 46.54
N SER A 611 21.31 -20.25 47.12
CA SER A 611 20.89 -21.27 48.09
C SER A 611 19.73 -22.06 47.47
N ARG A 612 20.00 -23.36 47.33
CA ARG A 612 19.18 -24.51 46.88
C ARG A 612 17.69 -24.29 46.57
N ARG A 613 17.30 -24.95 45.46
CA ARG A 613 15.95 -25.44 45.16
C ARG A 613 15.30 -26.02 46.42
N ASP A 614 14.24 -25.40 46.90
CA ASP A 614 12.87 -25.89 46.93
C ASP A 614 12.06 -24.91 47.79
N GLU A 615 10.94 -24.41 47.24
CA GLU A 615 10.05 -23.36 47.77
C GLU A 615 10.61 -21.92 47.84
N PRO A 616 9.80 -20.89 47.49
CA PRO A 616 10.20 -19.50 47.67
C PRO A 616 10.10 -19.16 49.16
N ASP A 617 11.23 -19.10 49.85
CA ASP A 617 11.29 -18.59 51.22
C ASP A 617 10.71 -17.16 51.26
N GLU A 618 9.81 -16.91 52.21
CA GLU A 618 9.22 -15.60 52.51
C GLU A 618 10.28 -14.52 52.86
N TYR A 619 11.55 -14.95 53.00
CA TYR A 619 12.72 -14.11 53.21
C TYR A 619 13.28 -13.48 51.91
N ASP A 620 13.12 -14.13 50.74
CA ASP A 620 13.66 -13.65 49.46
C ASP A 620 12.88 -12.47 48.87
N GLN A 621 11.65 -12.22 49.34
CA GLN A 621 10.87 -11.03 48.96
C GLN A 621 11.25 -9.76 49.73
N LYS A 622 12.06 -9.87 50.79
CA LYS A 622 12.46 -8.72 51.64
C LYS A 622 13.89 -8.21 51.39
N ILE A 623 14.69 -8.88 50.57
CA ILE A 623 16.13 -8.56 50.44
C ILE A 623 16.46 -7.62 49.27
N PHE A 624 15.53 -7.33 48.35
CA PHE A 624 15.77 -6.39 47.24
C PHE A 624 14.91 -5.13 47.28
N SER A 625 14.84 -4.49 48.46
CA SER A 625 14.36 -3.12 48.60
C SER A 625 15.50 -2.16 48.95
N VAL A 626 16.36 -1.87 47.98
CA VAL A 626 16.96 -0.53 47.84
C VAL A 626 16.48 -0.03 46.48
N GLU A 627 15.24 0.43 46.41
CA GLU A 627 14.79 1.81 46.69
C GLU A 627 14.93 2.69 45.44
N ARG A 628 14.00 3.62 45.27
CA ARG A 628 13.81 4.49 44.10
C ARG A 628 15.12 5.21 43.75
N ALA A 629 15.30 5.69 42.51
CA ALA A 629 16.48 6.44 42.06
C ALA A 629 17.02 7.48 43.07
N GLY A 630 16.12 8.11 43.83
CA GLY A 630 16.46 9.05 44.90
C GLY A 630 17.28 8.44 46.06
N ASP A 631 17.08 7.17 46.40
CA ASP A 631 17.78 6.53 47.53
C ASP A 631 19.19 6.04 47.16
N PHE A 632 19.35 5.59 45.92
CA PHE A 632 20.67 5.36 45.34
C PHE A 632 21.49 6.67 45.30
N LEU A 633 20.85 7.77 44.88
CA LEU A 633 21.50 9.08 44.81
C LEU A 633 21.80 9.66 46.19
N SER A 634 20.90 9.53 47.16
CA SER A 634 21.09 10.04 48.52
C SER A 634 22.30 9.36 49.20
N ARG A 635 22.48 8.05 49.00
CA ARG A 635 23.60 7.29 49.59
C ARG A 635 24.93 7.60 48.89
N LEU A 636 24.92 7.76 47.57
CA LEU A 636 26.10 8.23 46.83
C LEU A 636 26.50 9.64 47.27
N TRP A 637 25.52 10.51 47.52
CA TRP A 637 25.75 11.86 48.03
C TRP A 637 26.36 11.82 49.42
N ALA A 638 25.84 10.97 50.31
CA ALA A 638 26.37 10.80 51.67
C ALA A 638 27.86 10.44 51.68
N LEU A 639 28.30 9.62 50.71
CA LEU A 639 29.69 9.16 50.61
C LEU A 639 30.61 10.12 49.85
N TYR A 640 30.12 10.73 48.76
CA TYR A 640 30.99 11.39 47.78
C TYR A 640 30.58 12.83 47.42
N GLY A 641 29.57 13.38 48.11
CA GLY A 641 29.07 14.73 47.86
C GLY A 641 28.29 14.87 46.55
N GLU A 642 28.23 16.09 46.01
CA GLU A 642 27.40 16.43 44.85
C GLU A 642 27.82 15.70 43.55
N PRO A 643 26.91 15.08 42.77
CA PRO A 643 27.25 14.32 41.56
C PRO A 643 27.83 15.18 40.43
N ASP A 644 28.56 14.56 39.50
CA ASP A 644 28.87 15.19 38.22
C ASP A 644 27.64 15.12 37.31
N LEU A 645 27.33 16.24 36.63
CA LEU A 645 26.24 16.29 35.65
C LEU A 645 26.70 15.70 34.31
N MET A 646 25.88 14.81 33.77
CA MET A 646 25.99 14.25 32.42
C MET A 646 24.62 14.36 31.74
N GLU A 647 24.57 14.35 30.41
CA GLU A 647 23.34 14.54 29.64
C GLU A 647 22.21 13.63 30.16
N ASN A 648 21.12 14.25 30.64
CA ASN A 648 19.95 13.60 31.26
C ASN A 648 20.25 12.64 32.44
N SER A 649 21.36 12.84 33.17
CA SER A 649 21.81 11.90 34.20
C SER A 649 22.84 12.43 35.21
N PHE A 650 22.96 11.71 36.33
CA PHE A 650 23.96 11.93 37.36
C PHE A 650 25.05 10.89 37.27
N VAL A 651 26.30 11.32 37.46
CA VAL A 651 27.46 10.46 37.35
C VAL A 651 28.41 10.65 38.53
N TYR A 652 28.90 9.53 39.08
CA TYR A 652 30.06 9.49 39.95
C TYR A 652 31.13 8.63 39.29
N THR A 653 32.29 9.21 39.01
CA THR A 653 33.45 8.43 38.56
C THR A 653 34.25 8.01 39.77
N LEU A 654 34.35 6.69 39.97
CA LEU A 654 34.89 6.07 41.18
C LEU A 654 36.03 5.12 40.83
N LYS A 655 37.03 5.07 41.69
CA LYS A 655 38.17 4.17 41.59
C LYS A 655 38.25 3.26 42.81
N ASP A 656 38.31 1.95 42.58
CA ASP A 656 38.66 0.97 43.63
C ASP A 656 40.17 1.02 43.86
N LYS A 657 40.60 1.53 45.01
CA LYS A 657 42.02 1.68 45.36
C LYS A 657 42.79 0.37 45.40
N LYS A 658 42.12 -0.76 45.68
CA LYS A 658 42.78 -2.08 45.77
C LYS A 658 43.06 -2.66 44.38
N THR A 659 42.18 -2.43 43.41
CA THR A 659 42.28 -3.00 42.06
C THR A 659 42.75 -1.99 41.01
N ASN A 660 42.89 -0.71 41.40
CA ASN A 660 43.08 0.45 40.51
C ASN A 660 41.99 0.59 39.43
N PHE A 661 40.85 -0.09 39.60
CA PHE A 661 39.78 -0.14 38.62
C PHE A 661 38.90 1.10 38.69
N VAL A 662 38.66 1.74 37.54
CA VAL A 662 37.82 2.93 37.43
C VAL A 662 36.48 2.54 36.80
N PHE A 663 35.39 2.93 37.45
CA PHE A 663 34.04 2.72 36.98
C PHE A 663 33.18 3.95 37.23
N THR A 664 32.04 3.98 36.58
CA THR A 664 31.09 5.08 36.65
C THR A 664 29.80 4.57 37.27
N ALA A 665 29.35 5.17 38.38
CA ALA A 665 28.02 4.98 38.90
C ALA A 665 27.11 6.05 38.30
N TYR A 666 26.01 5.63 37.68
CA TYR A 666 25.13 6.46 36.87
C TYR A 666 23.70 6.38 37.40
N CYS A 667 22.96 7.49 37.34
CA CYS A 667 21.52 7.49 37.62
C CYS A 667 20.79 8.40 36.62
N SER A 668 19.83 7.83 35.87
CA SER A 668 18.92 8.60 35.00
C SER A 668 17.47 8.50 35.44
N THR A 669 16.60 9.20 34.71
CA THR A 669 15.13 9.15 34.83
C THR A 669 14.57 7.72 34.78
N PHE A 670 15.28 6.75 34.22
CA PHE A 670 14.80 5.38 34.08
C PHE A 670 15.32 4.41 35.15
N SER A 671 16.54 4.58 35.72
CA SER A 671 17.11 3.79 36.86
C SER A 671 18.60 4.05 37.14
N PRO A 672 19.14 3.59 38.30
CA PRO A 672 20.57 3.51 38.55
C PRO A 672 21.26 2.42 37.69
N ALA A 673 22.53 2.66 37.32
CA ALA A 673 23.39 1.76 36.54
C ALA A 673 24.88 1.96 36.85
N PHE A 674 25.73 1.03 36.40
CA PHE A 674 27.20 1.16 36.45
C PHE A 674 27.80 1.03 35.05
N GLY A 675 28.93 1.69 34.76
CA GLY A 675 29.63 1.64 33.47
C GLY A 675 31.15 1.52 33.62
N SER A 676 31.83 0.91 32.64
CA SER A 676 33.31 0.81 32.61
C SER A 676 33.83 0.46 31.20
N ASN A 677 35.16 0.44 31.02
CA ASN A 677 35.78 0.03 29.75
C ASN A 677 35.75 -1.51 29.56
N GLU A 678 35.37 -2.00 28.37
CA GLU A 678 35.19 -3.42 28.07
C GLU A 678 36.43 -4.30 28.37
N ARG A 679 37.65 -3.76 28.25
CA ARG A 679 38.90 -4.53 28.46
C ARG A 679 39.11 -4.98 29.90
N GLU A 680 38.33 -4.49 30.86
CA GLU A 680 38.50 -4.76 32.29
C GLU A 680 37.29 -5.45 32.96
N LYS A 681 36.40 -6.05 32.14
CA LYS A 681 35.12 -6.67 32.56
C LYS A 681 35.19 -7.69 33.70
N SER A 682 36.32 -8.38 33.89
CA SER A 682 36.51 -9.35 34.98
C SER A 682 36.86 -8.71 36.33
N LYS A 683 37.43 -7.48 36.36
CA LYS A 683 37.66 -6.71 37.59
C LYS A 683 36.39 -6.00 38.08
N LEU A 684 35.50 -5.67 37.13
CA LEU A 684 34.24 -4.95 37.34
C LEU A 684 33.31 -5.62 38.36
N ILE A 685 33.11 -6.93 38.28
CA ILE A 685 32.03 -7.62 39.02
C ILE A 685 32.29 -7.63 40.53
N LEU A 686 33.52 -7.91 40.97
CA LEU A 686 33.86 -7.92 42.40
C LEU A 686 33.88 -6.52 43.00
N SER A 687 34.44 -5.54 42.28
CA SER A 687 34.45 -4.15 42.72
C SER A 687 33.03 -3.58 42.82
N LEU A 688 32.14 -3.87 41.87
CA LEU A 688 30.74 -3.45 41.94
C LEU A 688 29.95 -4.13 43.06
N TYR A 689 30.18 -5.42 43.30
CA TYR A 689 29.51 -6.13 44.42
C TYR A 689 29.83 -5.48 45.76
N LEU A 690 31.11 -5.23 46.02
CA LEU A 690 31.57 -4.62 47.27
C LEU A 690 31.14 -3.16 47.38
N PHE A 691 31.08 -2.45 46.24
CA PHE A 691 30.54 -1.10 46.20
C PHE A 691 29.04 -1.06 46.53
N ASN A 692 28.24 -2.00 46.00
CA ASN A 692 26.82 -2.06 46.31
C ASN A 692 26.57 -2.37 47.80
N LYS A 693 27.35 -3.28 48.38
CA LYS A 693 27.30 -3.58 49.82
C LYS A 693 27.63 -2.35 50.68
N LEU A 694 28.63 -1.56 50.27
CA LEU A 694 28.95 -0.28 50.94
C LEU A 694 27.77 0.70 50.87
N LEU A 695 27.08 0.79 49.73
CA LEU A 695 25.90 1.66 49.58
C LEU A 695 24.74 1.21 50.49
N GLU A 696 24.49 -0.09 50.59
CA GLU A 696 23.44 -0.66 51.47
C GLU A 696 23.68 -0.33 52.95
N GLU A 697 24.94 -0.38 53.40
CA GLU A 697 25.36 -0.06 54.77
C GLU A 697 25.44 1.46 55.05
N THR A 698 25.36 2.31 54.02
CA THR A 698 25.43 3.78 54.14
C THR A 698 24.06 4.37 54.43
N ALA A 699 23.91 5.15 55.50
CA ALA A 699 22.67 5.89 55.78
C ALA A 699 22.40 6.97 54.71
N PRO A 700 21.17 7.09 54.18
CA PRO A 700 20.82 8.11 53.19
C PRO A 700 20.84 9.53 53.80
N VAL A 701 21.09 10.55 52.99
CA VAL A 701 20.96 11.97 53.38
C VAL A 701 19.75 12.63 52.70
N ASP A 702 19.14 13.61 53.37
CA ASP A 702 17.99 14.35 52.81
C ASP A 702 18.45 15.20 51.61
N CYS A 703 18.04 14.83 50.39
CA CYS A 703 18.32 15.56 49.16
C CYS A 703 17.04 15.71 48.31
N HIS A 704 16.82 16.91 47.75
CA HIS A 704 15.71 17.18 46.83
C HIS A 704 16.22 17.24 45.39
N ILE A 705 15.58 16.48 44.50
CA ILE A 705 15.90 16.45 43.07
C ILE A 705 14.61 16.70 42.31
N GLU A 706 14.52 17.83 41.64
CA GLU A 706 13.44 18.16 40.70
C GLU A 706 14.00 17.98 39.28
N ILE A 707 13.32 17.18 38.46
CA ILE A 707 13.72 16.91 37.08
C ILE A 707 12.61 17.47 36.18
N ASP A 708 12.88 18.61 35.55
CA ASP A 708 12.01 19.18 34.52
C ASP A 708 12.52 18.73 33.15
N VAL A 709 11.68 18.02 32.39
CA VAL A 709 12.04 17.44 31.10
C VAL A 709 11.01 17.87 30.05
N ASP A 710 11.37 18.79 29.17
CA ASP A 710 10.51 19.20 28.07
C ASP A 710 10.65 18.21 26.90
N PHE A 711 9.80 17.17 26.87
CA PHE A 711 9.78 16.17 25.80
C PHE A 711 9.14 16.69 24.49
N SER A 712 8.61 17.91 24.46
CA SER A 712 7.81 18.40 23.31
C SER A 712 8.64 18.75 22.07
N LYS A 713 9.98 18.72 22.15
CA LYS A 713 10.88 19.14 21.06
C LYS A 713 11.82 18.06 20.48
N PHE A 714 11.67 16.78 20.83
CA PHE A 714 12.60 15.72 20.40
C PHE A 714 11.95 14.62 19.52
N PRO A 715 11.94 14.77 18.18
CA PRO A 715 11.55 13.68 17.27
C PRO A 715 12.70 12.71 16.96
N ASP A 716 13.96 13.15 17.02
CA ASP A 716 15.13 12.39 16.59
C ASP A 716 16.22 12.43 17.68
N ASN A 717 16.69 11.27 18.14
CA ASN A 717 17.64 11.10 19.25
C ASN A 717 19.10 11.49 18.91
N VAL A 718 19.32 12.64 18.26
CA VAL A 718 20.68 13.15 17.98
C VAL A 718 20.69 14.64 18.30
N ILE A 719 21.38 15.02 19.38
CA ILE A 719 21.65 16.43 19.70
C ILE A 719 22.96 16.80 19.00
N ASP A 720 22.94 17.91 18.26
CA ASP A 720 24.12 18.49 17.63
C ASP A 720 25.00 19.17 18.71
N GLU A 721 26.26 18.76 18.81
CA GLU A 721 27.22 19.26 19.82
C GLU A 721 27.52 20.77 19.65
N GLU A 722 27.36 21.32 18.45
CA GLU A 722 27.54 22.75 18.19
C GLU A 722 26.31 23.56 18.63
N GLU A 723 25.09 23.04 18.40
CA GLU A 723 23.83 23.68 18.80
C GLU A 723 23.69 23.74 20.34
N TYR A 724 24.13 22.69 21.05
CA TYR A 724 24.18 22.69 22.52
C TYR A 724 25.10 23.78 23.09
N LYS A 725 26.23 24.07 22.42
CA LYS A 725 27.17 25.11 22.87
C LYS A 725 26.65 26.52 22.63
N GLU A 726 25.88 26.73 21.56
CA GLU A 726 25.32 28.05 21.22
C GLU A 726 24.06 28.38 22.03
N HIS A 727 23.25 27.37 22.40
CA HIS A 727 21.98 27.56 23.10
C HIS A 727 21.80 26.66 24.35
N PRO A 728 22.72 26.72 25.33
CA PRO A 728 22.68 25.86 26.52
C PRO A 728 21.43 26.07 27.39
N GLU A 729 20.75 27.21 27.27
CA GLU A 729 19.49 27.53 27.94
C GLU A 729 18.28 26.69 27.50
N ILE A 730 18.31 26.13 26.28
CA ILE A 730 17.23 25.30 25.74
C ILE A 730 17.29 23.87 26.35
N TYR A 731 18.47 23.46 26.80
CA TYR A 731 18.76 22.13 27.36
C TYR A 731 18.89 22.15 28.89
N LYS A 732 18.23 23.09 29.57
CA LYS A 732 18.33 23.25 31.03
C LYS A 732 17.40 22.31 31.79
N ALA A 733 17.95 21.24 32.34
CA ALA A 733 17.42 20.66 33.57
C ALA A 733 17.81 21.58 34.74
N THR A 734 16.83 22.17 35.43
CA THR A 734 17.09 23.07 36.56
C THR A 734 16.96 22.30 37.87
N PHE A 735 18.02 22.25 38.69
CA PHE A 735 18.02 21.58 39.99
C PHE A 735 18.14 22.61 41.12
N LYS A 736 17.26 22.54 42.13
CA LYS A 736 17.36 23.33 43.36
C LYS A 736 17.62 22.42 44.56
N ILE A 737 18.65 22.74 45.34
CA ILE A 737 19.07 22.01 46.53
C ILE A 737 18.79 22.88 47.75
N GLY A 738 18.09 22.35 48.77
CA GLY A 738 17.78 23.08 49.99
C GLY A 738 17.57 22.17 51.21
N SER A 739 18.03 22.64 52.37
CA SER A 739 17.76 22.06 53.69
C SER A 739 16.31 22.34 54.09
N LYS A 740 15.65 21.32 54.63
CA LYS A 740 14.21 21.22 54.84
C LYS A 740 13.74 22.01 56.06
N ASP A 741 13.55 23.32 55.92
CA ASP A 741 12.73 24.10 56.86
C ASP A 741 11.90 25.19 56.15
N GLY A 742 10.62 24.85 55.91
CA GLY A 742 9.52 25.82 55.80
C GLY A 742 9.12 26.31 54.41
N ILE A 743 8.15 25.62 53.77
CA ILE A 743 6.95 26.15 53.06
C ILE A 743 6.07 24.92 52.68
N PRO A 744 4.72 24.97 52.80
CA PRO A 744 3.87 23.78 52.66
C PRO A 744 3.53 23.44 51.21
N PHE A 745 3.44 22.14 50.93
CA PHE A 745 2.99 21.57 49.66
C PHE A 745 1.63 22.15 49.23
N THR A 746 1.57 22.77 48.04
CA THR A 746 0.31 23.17 47.42
C THR A 746 0.28 22.72 45.95
N GLN A 747 -0.73 21.90 45.63
CA GLN A 747 -1.13 21.47 44.29
C GLN A 747 -1.61 22.65 43.42
N ILE A 748 -1.22 22.72 42.14
CA ILE A 748 -1.99 23.37 41.07
C ILE A 748 -1.90 22.52 39.77
N HIS A 749 -3.07 22.21 39.19
CA HIS A 749 -3.32 21.52 37.90
C HIS A 749 -2.86 22.39 36.69
N GLN A 750 -2.48 21.91 35.49
CA GLN A 750 -3.21 21.09 34.49
C GLN A 750 -2.29 20.83 33.24
N PRO A 751 -2.78 20.24 32.13
CA PRO A 751 -2.52 18.88 31.60
C PRO A 751 -1.34 18.75 30.62
N GLY A 752 -0.55 17.68 30.72
CA GLY A 752 0.34 17.28 29.61
C GLY A 752 1.55 16.42 29.94
N SER A 753 1.91 16.25 31.21
CA SER A 753 3.05 15.42 31.61
C SER A 753 2.60 14.27 32.50
N VAL A 754 2.69 13.05 31.96
CA VAL A 754 2.56 11.80 32.71
C VAL A 754 3.76 11.69 33.65
N LYS A 755 3.51 11.50 34.95
CA LYS A 755 4.54 11.17 35.95
C LYS A 755 5.03 9.74 35.79
#